data_AF-A0A832HMP7-F1
#
_entry.id   AF-A0A832HMP7-F1
#
_cell.length_a   1.000
_cell.length_b   1.000
_cell.length_c   1.000
_cell.angle_alpha   90.00
_cell.angle_beta   90.00
_cell.angle_gamma   90.00
#
_symmetry.space_group_name_H-M   'P 1'
#
loop_
_entity.id
_entity.type
_entity.pdbx_description
1 polymer ?
#
loop_
_entity_poly.entity_id
_entity_poly.type
_entity_poly.pdbx_seq_one_letter_code
_entity_poly.pdbx_strand_id
1 'polypeptide(L)'
;MDEPGNIRITSVELLDNEPLNRFALVMPVCGEDYKLAIKTLAWACRLEAPKAGVMLLLPDNLGGNRIIVLKQLASPLADRVEVVPQLAFPGSKEWPAGPNAAFICAYNAVETYDVDAWLFWEPDSVPTKNTWTSELYKAFKESGKLVFGACIKGRPPLPSVGVNGVAVYSKALQREMINAVIDNMDKPFDVVLSRLLGPRNIGCTDLIQFRLGRNRAPLRWTEKSDINPNAVLVHTDKFGDVVNLLSTSFDSDVRAKDKPQPSGVADQKVSTTTNGDKSGATAEVSRRDTKANAELAPETKNVDQPPTNDPRDVESDTEPPEARLSAQTTIKCLPLTSASSERVFCHSGDLGDIIYSLPAIRALGGGKIVLTRCKDAAPYITREPMTKERADLIIPLLKNQPYIKDAEFADCPPKDAVMLDEFRHLIHGEQLGVHRHWRLSALHLKQCGLPTWIDSTPWLWAEPSEKAPAVVMARSLRYHNPEFPWPKIIEKYRGIAGFIGTPKEYEAFVADCGDVAYIPTKDLMEAASIIAGCSLFIGNQSAPLAIAVGMGKPAVVEFTPIAQNCFFNYEGFNYGACGPLPDVEFRPTIEWAALRDVNSGIGRWAYEVAKRFKTVLPVWVPTRSDETYGKHPFNLHESATGAKCRVVFDAIPIIMDTARDGDIVITIWESSSLPRKAVKTLNQARCVIVPSNYCRDVMVSSGVIVPVHRIDLGINTGLHKRKKPRKFGIPIVYGCAMRMSEPSQRRKMLKQIIEAFVKAFPKPGLAQLQIKGYDGPWPDLPNDSRFVAINRYLTDEEMAEWYDSLHFIVNPAPGGWELHVQEAMAHGVVPIAINYAGLREFTDDSFAFYVKHSEVLRDDDVHPKTGKWAAPDAGHLVYVLRATAELEAKEYTRRSLTAESYARRFTWDRTAAMTEDIIKAYL
;
A
#
# COMPACT_ATOMS: atom_id res chain seq x y z
N MET A 1 67.05 -42.74 -5.02
CA MET A 1 66.60 -43.68 -3.99
C MET A 1 66.15 -42.85 -2.82
N ASP A 2 64.86 -42.96 -2.47
CA ASP A 2 64.30 -43.03 -1.11
C ASP A 2 62.84 -42.52 -1.12
N GLU A 3 61.90 -43.47 -1.21
CA GLU A 3 60.55 -43.42 -0.61
C GLU A 3 60.64 -44.05 0.79
N PRO A 4 59.59 -44.04 1.65
CA PRO A 4 58.65 -42.96 1.99
C PRO A 4 58.52 -42.80 3.53
N GLY A 5 58.31 -41.58 4.02
CA GLY A 5 58.09 -41.30 5.45
C GLY A 5 56.62 -41.05 5.77
N ASN A 6 56.00 -42.00 6.48
CA ASN A 6 54.67 -41.92 7.09
C ASN A 6 54.40 -40.58 7.80
N ILE A 7 53.37 -39.85 7.37
CA ILE A 7 52.69 -38.85 8.22
C ILE A 7 51.39 -39.47 8.70
N ARG A 8 51.31 -39.61 10.02
CA ARG A 8 50.19 -40.17 10.78
C ARG A 8 48.90 -39.40 10.50
N ILE A 9 47.84 -40.16 10.24
CA ILE A 9 46.45 -39.73 10.34
C ILE A 9 46.20 -39.37 11.81
N THR A 10 46.20 -38.07 12.12
CA THR A 10 45.57 -37.54 13.33
C THR A 10 44.08 -37.49 13.10
N SER A 11 43.35 -37.99 14.10
CA SER A 11 41.90 -37.97 14.25
C SER A 11 41.24 -36.71 13.72
N VAL A 12 40.16 -36.93 12.97
CA VAL A 12 39.18 -35.97 12.48
C VAL A 12 38.79 -34.99 13.59
N GLU A 13 39.38 -33.80 13.58
CA GLU A 13 38.76 -32.60 14.12
C GLU A 13 37.99 -31.92 12.97
N LEU A 14 36.73 -31.59 13.26
CA LEU A 14 35.74 -31.00 12.39
C LEU A 14 36.24 -29.68 11.76
N LEU A 15 36.56 -29.71 10.47
CA LEU A 15 36.60 -28.51 9.62
C LEU A 15 35.15 -28.14 9.23
N ASP A 16 34.39 -27.61 10.19
CA ASP A 16 32.96 -27.30 10.05
C ASP A 16 32.64 -25.82 9.74
N ASN A 17 33.62 -24.94 9.54
CA ASN A 17 33.34 -23.49 9.43
C ASN A 17 34.17 -22.76 8.36
N GLU A 18 34.12 -23.17 7.10
CA GLU A 18 34.44 -22.26 6.00
C GLU A 18 33.20 -21.39 5.69
N PRO A 19 33.30 -20.05 5.71
CA PRO A 19 32.13 -19.20 5.58
C PRO A 19 31.60 -19.26 4.14
N LEU A 20 30.33 -19.67 4.01
CA LEU A 20 29.63 -19.79 2.73
C LEU A 20 29.35 -18.42 2.07
N ASN A 21 29.68 -17.32 2.75
CA ASN A 21 29.57 -15.95 2.25
C ASN A 21 30.47 -15.66 1.02
N ARG A 22 31.51 -16.47 0.77
CA ARG A 22 32.38 -16.37 -0.42
C ARG A 22 31.89 -17.22 -1.60
N PHE A 23 30.70 -17.81 -1.52
CA PHE A 23 30.09 -18.61 -2.58
C PHE A 23 28.85 -17.91 -3.15
N ALA A 24 28.73 -17.86 -4.48
CA ALA A 24 27.56 -17.30 -5.16
C ALA A 24 26.69 -18.36 -5.83
N LEU A 25 25.38 -18.17 -5.81
CA LEU A 25 24.42 -18.93 -6.60
C LEU A 25 23.95 -18.08 -7.78
N VAL A 26 23.96 -18.62 -9.00
CA VAL A 26 23.53 -17.87 -10.19
C VAL A 26 22.45 -18.67 -10.90
N MET A 27 21.22 -18.15 -10.96
CA MET A 27 20.10 -18.82 -11.60
C MET A 27 19.61 -18.06 -12.84
N PRO A 28 19.91 -18.54 -14.06
CA PRO A 28 19.27 -18.03 -15.27
C PRO A 28 17.82 -18.53 -15.37
N VAL A 29 16.87 -17.65 -15.68
CA VAL A 29 15.45 -18.02 -15.80
C VAL A 29 14.82 -17.33 -17.01
N CYS A 30 14.18 -18.11 -17.89
CA CYS A 30 13.40 -17.59 -19.00
C CYS A 30 11.89 -17.87 -18.81
N GLY A 31 11.06 -17.41 -19.75
CA GLY A 31 9.61 -17.66 -19.73
C GLY A 31 9.23 -19.15 -19.72
N GLU A 32 10.00 -20.01 -20.37
CA GLU A 32 9.74 -21.45 -20.47
C GLU A 32 10.07 -22.19 -19.17
N ASP A 33 11.21 -21.84 -18.55
CA ASP A 33 11.70 -22.49 -17.34
C ASP A 33 11.16 -21.87 -16.03
N TYR A 34 10.34 -20.81 -16.12
CA TYR A 34 9.82 -20.08 -14.95
C TYR A 34 9.12 -20.98 -13.93
N LYS A 35 8.24 -21.89 -14.39
CA LYS A 35 7.52 -22.80 -13.49
C LYS A 35 8.45 -23.78 -12.79
N LEU A 36 9.50 -24.21 -13.50
CA LEU A 36 10.50 -25.11 -12.97
C LEU A 36 11.39 -24.39 -11.95
N ALA A 37 11.77 -23.14 -12.22
CA ALA A 37 12.53 -22.30 -11.30
C ALA A 37 11.79 -22.08 -9.96
N ILE A 38 10.49 -21.76 -10.00
CA ILE A 38 9.67 -21.68 -8.78
C ILE A 38 9.73 -22.99 -8.00
N LYS A 39 9.54 -24.11 -8.70
CA LYS A 39 9.47 -25.43 -8.08
C LYS A 39 10.78 -25.79 -7.40
N THR A 40 11.90 -25.56 -8.08
CA THR A 40 13.25 -25.83 -7.58
C THR A 40 13.62 -24.90 -6.42
N LEU A 41 13.32 -23.60 -6.50
CA LEU A 41 13.58 -22.65 -5.40
C LEU A 41 12.74 -22.96 -4.16
N ALA A 42 11.44 -23.21 -4.33
CA ALA A 42 10.56 -23.56 -3.21
C ALA A 42 11.02 -24.86 -2.52
N TRP A 43 11.47 -25.84 -3.30
CA TRP A 43 12.05 -27.07 -2.77
C TRP A 43 13.37 -26.82 -2.03
N ALA A 44 14.27 -26.02 -2.61
CA ALA A 44 15.54 -25.66 -1.98
C ALA A 44 15.34 -24.92 -0.64
N CYS A 45 14.36 -24.02 -0.55
CA CYS A 45 14.00 -23.37 0.72
C CYS A 45 13.53 -24.38 1.76
N ARG A 46 12.73 -25.35 1.33
CA ARG A 46 12.18 -26.39 2.21
C ARG A 46 13.26 -27.31 2.81
N LEU A 47 14.39 -27.44 2.13
CA LEU A 47 15.53 -28.18 2.65
C LEU A 47 16.26 -27.43 3.78
N GLU A 48 16.04 -26.13 3.97
CA GLU A 48 16.72 -25.32 5.01
C GLU A 48 18.25 -25.38 4.91
N ALA A 49 18.77 -25.25 3.69
CA ALA A 49 20.20 -25.27 3.44
C ALA A 49 20.94 -24.03 4.00
N PRO A 50 22.23 -24.14 4.36
CA PRO A 50 23.05 -22.98 4.71
C PRO A 50 23.08 -21.95 3.58
N LYS A 51 23.03 -20.67 3.95
CA LYS A 51 22.94 -19.53 3.01
C LYS A 51 24.26 -19.25 2.31
N ALA A 52 24.20 -19.09 0.99
CA ALA A 52 25.29 -18.54 0.19
C ALA A 52 25.47 -17.03 0.45
N GLY A 53 26.61 -16.44 0.08
CA GLY A 53 26.81 -14.99 0.26
C GLY A 53 25.94 -14.15 -0.65
N VAL A 54 25.83 -14.53 -1.92
CA VAL A 54 25.02 -13.82 -2.91
C VAL A 54 24.30 -14.79 -3.84
N MET A 55 23.07 -14.46 -4.19
CA MET A 55 22.32 -15.11 -5.27
C MET A 55 21.99 -14.10 -6.36
N LEU A 56 22.35 -14.42 -7.60
CA LEU A 56 22.07 -13.63 -8.79
C LEU A 56 20.99 -14.30 -9.62
N LEU A 57 19.85 -13.62 -9.77
CA LEU A 57 18.75 -14.04 -10.64
C LEU A 57 18.92 -13.37 -11.99
N LEU A 58 19.02 -14.15 -13.07
CA LEU A 58 19.20 -13.64 -14.43
C LEU A 58 17.91 -13.88 -15.25
N PRO A 59 16.90 -13.00 -15.17
CA PRO A 59 15.69 -13.15 -15.96
C PRO A 59 15.91 -12.81 -17.44
N ASP A 60 15.41 -13.66 -18.34
CA ASP A 60 15.24 -13.39 -19.77
C ASP A 60 13.75 -13.33 -20.13
N ASN A 61 13.32 -12.18 -20.67
CA ASN A 61 11.93 -11.91 -21.07
C ASN A 61 10.86 -12.24 -20.01
N LEU A 62 11.19 -12.09 -18.72
CA LEU A 62 10.25 -12.28 -17.61
C LEU A 62 9.66 -10.94 -17.16
N GLY A 63 8.33 -10.87 -17.01
CA GLY A 63 7.65 -9.71 -16.45
C GLY A 63 7.96 -9.50 -14.97
N GLY A 64 7.86 -8.25 -14.48
CA GLY A 64 8.25 -7.84 -13.13
C GLY A 64 7.66 -8.69 -11.99
N ASN A 65 6.37 -9.05 -12.05
CA ASN A 65 5.73 -9.92 -11.05
C ASN A 65 6.42 -11.28 -10.93
N ARG A 66 6.85 -11.85 -12.06
CA ARG A 66 7.53 -13.15 -12.08
C ARG A 66 8.89 -13.05 -11.40
N ILE A 67 9.60 -11.96 -11.62
CA ILE A 67 10.89 -11.66 -10.98
C ILE A 67 10.73 -11.49 -9.46
N ILE A 68 9.69 -10.79 -9.00
CA ILE A 68 9.42 -10.61 -7.56
C ILE A 68 9.22 -11.96 -6.86
N VAL A 69 8.42 -12.86 -7.45
CA VAL A 69 8.21 -14.21 -6.91
C VAL A 69 9.52 -14.99 -6.81
N LEU A 70 10.37 -14.94 -7.85
CA LEU A 70 11.68 -15.59 -7.83
C LEU A 70 12.58 -14.99 -6.72
N LYS A 71 12.59 -13.66 -6.58
CA LYS A 71 13.37 -12.97 -5.55
C LYS A 71 12.92 -13.37 -4.14
N GLN A 72 11.61 -13.42 -3.89
CA GLN A 72 11.05 -13.84 -2.60
C GLN A 72 11.43 -15.28 -2.26
N LEU A 73 11.34 -16.19 -3.22
CA LEU A 73 11.75 -17.59 -3.04
C LEU A 73 13.26 -17.74 -2.92
N ALA A 74 14.06 -16.84 -3.51
CA ALA A 74 15.51 -16.88 -3.40
C ALA A 74 16.04 -16.30 -2.07
N SER A 75 15.33 -15.35 -1.44
CA SER A 75 15.76 -14.65 -0.22
C SER A 75 16.25 -15.55 0.93
N PRO A 76 15.64 -16.74 1.19
CA PRO A 76 16.13 -17.64 2.23
C PRO A 76 17.45 -18.35 1.90
N LEU A 77 17.88 -18.36 0.64
CA LEU A 77 19.01 -19.18 0.15
C LEU A 77 20.35 -18.44 0.14
N ALA A 78 20.35 -17.11 0.30
CA ALA A 78 21.57 -16.31 0.34
C ALA A 78 21.42 -15.08 1.24
N ASP A 79 22.55 -14.52 1.69
CA ASP A 79 22.57 -13.28 2.48
C ASP A 79 22.12 -12.08 1.65
N ARG A 80 22.36 -12.10 0.34
CA ARG A 80 21.94 -11.07 -0.60
C ARG A 80 21.38 -11.69 -1.88
N VAL A 81 20.25 -11.17 -2.37
CA VAL A 81 19.65 -11.59 -3.65
C VAL A 81 19.52 -10.41 -4.60
N GLU A 82 20.12 -10.52 -5.78
CA GLU A 82 20.14 -9.46 -6.80
C GLU A 82 19.58 -9.96 -8.13
N VAL A 83 18.95 -9.06 -8.86
CA VAL A 83 18.41 -9.34 -10.20
C VAL A 83 19.34 -8.70 -11.22
N VAL A 84 19.90 -9.51 -12.11
CA VAL A 84 20.84 -9.10 -13.14
C VAL A 84 20.16 -9.24 -14.50
N PRO A 85 19.82 -8.13 -15.18
CA PRO A 85 19.20 -8.21 -16.50
C PRO A 85 20.16 -8.85 -17.51
N GLN A 86 19.62 -9.74 -18.37
CA GLN A 86 20.41 -10.37 -19.43
C GLN A 86 20.57 -9.44 -20.64
N LEU A 87 21.77 -9.43 -21.23
CA LEU A 87 22.06 -8.71 -22.47
C LEU A 87 21.45 -9.44 -23.67
N ALA A 88 20.80 -8.72 -24.58
CA ALA A 88 20.41 -9.25 -25.88
C ALA A 88 21.59 -9.22 -26.86
N PHE A 89 22.03 -10.40 -27.34
CA PHE A 89 23.01 -10.54 -28.42
C PHE A 89 22.29 -10.84 -29.74
N PRO A 90 22.85 -10.50 -30.92
CA PRO A 90 22.30 -10.94 -32.20
C PRO A 90 22.17 -12.49 -32.22
N GLY A 91 20.96 -13.00 -32.42
CA GLY A 91 20.69 -14.44 -32.37
C GLY A 91 20.52 -15.06 -30.97
N SER A 92 20.49 -14.27 -29.88
CA SER A 92 20.40 -14.76 -28.49
C SER A 92 19.12 -15.54 -28.15
N LYS A 93 18.15 -15.63 -29.07
CA LYS A 93 16.93 -16.45 -28.93
C LYS A 93 17.11 -17.88 -29.44
N GLU A 94 18.24 -18.19 -30.07
CA GLU A 94 18.55 -19.51 -30.58
C GLU A 94 19.54 -20.24 -29.65
N TRP A 95 19.40 -21.55 -29.53
CA TRP A 95 20.38 -22.36 -28.83
C TRP A 95 21.65 -22.50 -29.71
N PRO A 96 22.87 -22.32 -29.17
CA PRO A 96 23.24 -22.12 -27.75
C PRO A 96 23.48 -20.66 -27.32
N ALA A 97 23.16 -19.67 -28.16
CA ALA A 97 23.47 -18.26 -27.91
C ALA A 97 22.78 -17.67 -26.66
N GLY A 98 21.55 -18.09 -26.35
CA GLY A 98 20.83 -17.66 -25.13
C GLY A 98 21.55 -18.05 -23.83
N PRO A 99 21.81 -19.35 -23.58
CA PRO A 99 22.59 -19.79 -22.42
C PRO A 99 23.98 -19.15 -22.32
N ASN A 100 24.66 -18.94 -23.45
CA ASN A 100 25.96 -18.25 -23.47
C ASN A 100 25.85 -16.79 -23.00
N ALA A 101 24.80 -16.08 -23.44
CA ALA A 101 24.53 -14.71 -23.01
C ALA A 101 24.30 -14.65 -21.50
N ALA A 102 23.51 -15.57 -20.94
CA ALA A 102 23.27 -15.68 -19.51
C ALA A 102 24.57 -15.93 -18.74
N PHE A 103 25.42 -16.84 -19.21
CA PHE A 103 26.71 -17.14 -18.60
C PHE A 103 27.67 -15.94 -18.60
N ILE A 104 27.74 -15.19 -19.70
CA ILE A 104 28.56 -13.97 -19.80
C ILE A 104 28.04 -12.89 -18.82
N CYS A 105 26.72 -12.71 -18.72
CA CYS A 105 26.13 -11.79 -17.76
C CYS A 105 26.43 -12.20 -16.32
N ALA A 106 26.37 -13.49 -16.03
CA ALA A 106 26.70 -14.04 -14.72
C ALA A 106 28.15 -13.75 -14.34
N TYR A 107 29.10 -14.05 -15.22
CA TYR A 107 30.52 -13.76 -15.00
C TYR A 107 30.75 -12.27 -14.68
N ASN A 108 30.22 -11.37 -15.51
CA ASN A 108 30.39 -9.93 -15.32
C ASN A 108 29.78 -9.44 -14.00
N ALA A 109 28.65 -10.01 -13.57
CA ALA A 109 28.00 -9.64 -12.33
C ALA A 109 28.78 -10.18 -11.12
N VAL A 110 29.19 -11.45 -11.14
CA VAL A 110 29.98 -12.09 -10.07
C VAL A 110 31.29 -11.34 -9.80
N GLU A 111 31.93 -10.79 -10.83
CA GLU A 111 33.16 -10.00 -10.67
C GLU A 111 33.02 -8.84 -9.68
N THR A 112 31.81 -8.30 -9.51
CA THR A 112 31.52 -7.17 -8.63
C THR A 112 31.32 -7.54 -7.15
N TYR A 113 31.31 -8.83 -6.79
CA TYR A 113 31.10 -9.32 -5.42
C TYR A 113 32.37 -9.96 -4.85
N ASP A 114 32.56 -9.90 -3.53
CA ASP A 114 33.66 -10.59 -2.82
C ASP A 114 33.34 -12.08 -2.64
N VAL A 115 33.44 -12.84 -3.72
CA VAL A 115 33.25 -14.29 -3.77
C VAL A 115 34.46 -14.96 -4.45
N ASP A 116 34.74 -16.22 -4.16
CA ASP A 116 35.82 -16.97 -4.82
C ASP A 116 35.30 -17.98 -5.84
N ALA A 117 34.03 -18.35 -5.74
CA ALA A 117 33.39 -19.35 -6.58
C ALA A 117 31.89 -19.09 -6.74
N TRP A 118 31.32 -19.59 -7.83
CA TRP A 118 29.91 -19.43 -8.14
C TRP A 118 29.34 -20.66 -8.86
N LEU A 119 28.14 -21.07 -8.47
CA LEU A 119 27.39 -22.14 -9.14
C LEU A 119 26.51 -21.54 -10.24
N PHE A 120 26.68 -22.00 -11.48
CA PHE A 120 25.68 -21.77 -12.52
C PHE A 120 24.55 -22.78 -12.36
N TRP A 121 23.47 -22.36 -11.72
CA TRP A 121 22.38 -23.18 -11.23
C TRP A 121 21.16 -23.08 -12.15
N GLU A 122 21.07 -23.98 -13.12
CA GLU A 122 19.91 -24.03 -14.02
C GLU A 122 18.64 -24.51 -13.28
N PRO A 123 17.44 -24.00 -13.64
CA PRO A 123 16.17 -24.35 -12.99
C PRO A 123 15.84 -25.84 -12.90
N ASP A 124 16.35 -26.66 -13.81
CA ASP A 124 16.17 -28.11 -13.88
C ASP A 124 17.24 -28.91 -13.11
N SER A 125 17.96 -28.24 -12.20
CA SER A 125 18.90 -28.86 -11.28
C SER A 125 18.37 -28.82 -9.85
N VAL A 126 17.92 -29.98 -9.37
CA VAL A 126 17.17 -30.10 -8.11
C VAL A 126 18.09 -30.52 -6.97
N PRO A 127 18.18 -29.74 -5.87
CA PRO A 127 18.87 -30.15 -4.66
C PRO A 127 18.23 -31.36 -4.00
N THR A 128 19.03 -32.29 -3.49
CA THR A 128 18.53 -33.53 -2.85
C THR A 128 18.70 -33.56 -1.34
N LYS A 129 19.56 -32.69 -0.78
CA LYS A 129 19.92 -32.63 0.64
C LYS A 129 20.02 -31.19 1.13
N ASN A 130 19.84 -30.96 2.43
CA ASN A 130 19.99 -29.64 3.03
C ASN A 130 21.45 -29.13 2.99
N THR A 131 22.43 -30.02 2.99
CA THR A 131 23.86 -29.70 2.93
C THR A 131 24.39 -29.43 1.52
N TRP A 132 23.53 -29.34 0.50
CA TRP A 132 23.96 -29.29 -0.90
C TRP A 132 24.88 -28.11 -1.24
N THR A 133 24.61 -26.92 -0.69
CA THR A 133 25.45 -25.72 -0.92
C THR A 133 26.83 -25.87 -0.29
N SER A 134 26.89 -26.32 0.97
CA SER A 134 28.13 -26.50 1.71
C SER A 134 28.98 -27.65 1.17
N GLU A 135 28.36 -28.78 0.81
CA GLU A 135 29.08 -29.94 0.24
C GLU A 135 29.68 -29.61 -1.13
N LEU A 136 28.94 -28.92 -2.01
CA LEU A 136 29.46 -28.50 -3.31
C LEU A 136 30.61 -27.50 -3.17
N TYR A 137 30.45 -26.50 -2.31
CA TYR A 137 31.47 -25.48 -2.12
C TYR A 137 32.75 -26.06 -1.52
N LYS A 138 32.63 -26.92 -0.50
CA LYS A 138 33.75 -27.63 0.11
C LYS A 138 34.49 -28.50 -0.91
N ALA A 139 33.75 -29.35 -1.64
CA ALA A 139 34.35 -30.23 -2.64
C ALA A 139 35.02 -29.46 -3.78
N PHE A 140 34.46 -28.31 -4.21
CA PHE A 140 35.10 -27.42 -5.17
C PHE A 140 36.44 -26.90 -4.63
N LYS A 141 36.47 -26.37 -3.41
CA LYS A 141 37.71 -25.83 -2.79
C LYS A 141 38.78 -26.91 -2.66
N GLU A 142 38.41 -28.10 -2.20
CA GLU A 142 39.30 -29.27 -2.08
C GLU A 142 39.84 -29.73 -3.44
N SER A 143 39.08 -29.57 -4.52
CA SER A 143 39.51 -29.96 -5.86
C SER A 143 40.66 -29.12 -6.41
N GLY A 144 40.78 -27.86 -5.99
CA GLY A 144 41.75 -26.89 -6.51
C GLY A 144 41.59 -26.58 -8.01
N LYS A 145 40.39 -26.79 -8.58
CA LYS A 145 40.10 -26.63 -10.02
C LYS A 145 39.45 -25.29 -10.33
N LEU A 146 39.52 -24.87 -11.60
CA LEU A 146 38.84 -23.66 -12.07
C LEU A 146 37.36 -23.91 -12.35
N VAL A 147 37.02 -25.14 -12.76
CA VAL A 147 35.64 -25.58 -12.97
C VAL A 147 35.44 -26.96 -12.38
N PHE A 148 34.34 -27.19 -11.68
CA PHE A 148 34.05 -28.44 -10.99
C PHE A 148 32.58 -28.85 -11.20
N GLY A 149 32.34 -30.02 -11.78
CA GLY A 149 30.98 -30.47 -12.07
C GLY A 149 30.87 -31.90 -12.59
N ALA A 150 29.69 -32.25 -13.08
CA ALA A 150 29.41 -33.56 -13.64
C ALA A 150 30.17 -33.76 -14.97
N CYS A 151 31.05 -34.75 -15.02
CA CYS A 151 31.87 -34.99 -16.20
C CYS A 151 31.14 -35.80 -17.28
N ILE A 152 31.24 -35.33 -18.53
CA ILE A 152 30.69 -36.00 -19.71
C ILE A 152 31.85 -36.70 -20.44
N LYS A 153 31.92 -38.04 -20.35
CA LYS A 153 32.90 -38.84 -21.10
C LYS A 153 32.46 -39.05 -22.56
N GLY A 154 33.40 -38.91 -23.51
CA GLY A 154 33.29 -39.53 -24.85
C GLY A 154 32.36 -38.87 -25.88
N ARG A 155 32.28 -37.53 -25.97
CA ARG A 155 31.57 -36.85 -27.07
C ARG A 155 32.53 -36.06 -27.97
N PRO A 156 32.59 -36.31 -29.29
CA PRO A 156 33.11 -35.32 -30.21
C PRO A 156 32.27 -34.03 -30.09
N PRO A 157 32.88 -32.84 -29.98
CA PRO A 157 34.28 -32.54 -30.23
C PRO A 157 35.00 -32.11 -28.93
N LEU A 158 34.71 -32.75 -27.79
CA LEU A 158 35.39 -32.52 -26.51
C LEU A 158 36.68 -33.35 -26.42
N PRO A 159 37.81 -32.77 -26.00
CA PRO A 159 39.02 -33.52 -25.70
C PRO A 159 38.86 -34.26 -24.36
N SER A 160 38.76 -35.59 -24.40
CA SER A 160 38.83 -36.60 -23.31
C SER A 160 37.99 -36.42 -22.02
N VAL A 161 37.82 -35.23 -21.44
CA VAL A 161 37.02 -34.91 -20.24
C VAL A 161 36.43 -33.50 -20.38
N GLY A 162 35.11 -33.34 -20.24
CA GLY A 162 34.43 -32.04 -20.16
C GLY A 162 33.37 -32.03 -19.08
N VAL A 163 32.90 -30.86 -18.68
CA VAL A 163 31.84 -30.67 -17.68
C VAL A 163 30.57 -30.13 -18.32
N ASN A 164 29.43 -30.50 -17.75
CA ASN A 164 28.16 -29.89 -18.11
C ASN A 164 28.05 -28.44 -17.58
N GLY A 165 27.24 -27.61 -18.24
CA GLY A 165 26.96 -26.21 -17.85
C GLY A 165 26.58 -25.98 -16.39
N VAL A 166 25.91 -26.92 -15.73
CA VAL A 166 25.67 -26.88 -14.28
C VAL A 166 26.91 -27.35 -13.54
N ALA A 167 27.75 -26.39 -13.17
CA ALA A 167 29.02 -26.59 -12.50
C ALA A 167 29.35 -25.41 -11.58
N VAL A 168 30.29 -25.62 -10.68
CA VAL A 168 30.91 -24.55 -9.89
C VAL A 168 32.10 -24.00 -10.66
N TYR A 169 32.11 -22.67 -10.83
CA TYR A 169 33.11 -21.91 -11.55
C TYR A 169 33.90 -21.05 -10.57
N SER A 170 35.23 -20.97 -10.75
CA SER A 170 36.07 -20.08 -9.97
C SER A 170 35.87 -18.63 -10.40
N LYS A 171 35.98 -17.68 -9.47
CA LYS A 171 36.16 -16.26 -9.81
C LYS A 171 37.48 -16.00 -10.54
N ALA A 172 38.48 -16.87 -10.35
CA ALA A 172 39.78 -16.78 -11.05
C ALA A 172 39.72 -17.12 -12.55
N LEU A 173 38.54 -17.34 -13.12
CA LEU A 173 38.37 -17.49 -14.57
C LEU A 173 38.83 -16.21 -15.28
N GLN A 174 39.77 -16.38 -16.19
CA GLN A 174 40.41 -15.29 -16.91
C GLN A 174 39.46 -14.68 -17.95
N ARG A 175 39.58 -13.38 -18.17
CA ARG A 175 38.72 -12.63 -19.09
C ARG A 175 38.80 -13.17 -20.52
N GLU A 176 39.98 -13.64 -20.91
CA GLU A 176 40.29 -14.26 -22.20
C GLU A 176 39.43 -15.50 -22.45
N MET A 177 39.07 -16.24 -21.39
CA MET A 177 38.20 -17.42 -21.49
C MET A 177 36.75 -17.01 -21.80
N ILE A 178 36.29 -15.87 -21.27
CA ILE A 178 34.96 -15.33 -21.56
C ILE A 178 34.92 -14.73 -22.96
N ASN A 179 35.99 -14.07 -23.39
CA ASN A 179 36.13 -13.62 -24.77
C ASN A 179 36.07 -14.80 -25.74
N ALA A 180 36.69 -15.94 -25.41
CA ALA A 180 36.58 -17.14 -26.24
C ALA A 180 35.15 -17.68 -26.36
N VAL A 181 34.32 -17.55 -25.32
CA VAL A 181 32.87 -17.87 -25.38
C VAL A 181 32.14 -16.89 -26.31
N ILE A 182 32.45 -15.59 -26.22
CA ILE A 182 31.90 -14.55 -27.11
C ILE A 182 32.29 -14.80 -28.57
N ASP A 183 33.54 -15.20 -28.83
CA ASP A 183 34.04 -15.50 -30.18
C ASP A 183 33.48 -16.81 -30.75
N ASN A 184 32.86 -17.65 -29.92
CA ASN A 184 32.30 -18.95 -30.28
C ASN A 184 30.83 -19.09 -29.84
N MET A 185 30.02 -18.05 -30.03
CA MET A 185 28.60 -18.05 -29.65
C MET A 185 27.76 -19.13 -30.34
N ASP A 186 28.26 -19.73 -31.42
CA ASP A 186 27.69 -20.88 -32.12
C ASP A 186 27.81 -22.21 -31.36
N LYS A 187 28.60 -22.25 -30.27
CA LYS A 187 28.86 -23.43 -29.45
C LYS A 187 28.47 -23.16 -27.99
N PRO A 188 27.98 -24.17 -27.24
CA PRO A 188 27.70 -24.01 -25.82
C PRO A 188 28.94 -23.59 -25.02
N PHE A 189 28.78 -22.65 -24.08
CA PHE A 189 29.87 -22.10 -23.27
C PHE A 189 30.64 -23.19 -22.51
N ASP A 190 29.95 -24.21 -21.99
CA ASP A 190 30.53 -25.34 -21.27
C ASP A 190 31.45 -26.18 -22.16
N VAL A 191 31.11 -26.32 -23.44
CA VAL A 191 31.96 -26.97 -24.45
C VAL A 191 33.19 -26.13 -24.79
N VAL A 192 33.03 -24.81 -24.95
CA VAL A 192 34.12 -23.89 -25.23
C VAL A 192 35.12 -23.88 -24.07
N LEU A 193 34.63 -23.70 -22.84
CA LEU A 193 35.46 -23.70 -21.63
C LEU A 193 36.14 -25.05 -21.39
N SER A 194 35.43 -26.17 -21.60
CA SER A 194 36.01 -27.50 -21.42
C SER A 194 37.22 -27.74 -22.33
N ARG A 195 37.20 -27.21 -23.57
CA ARG A 195 38.33 -27.29 -24.49
C ARG A 195 39.51 -26.42 -24.05
N LEU A 196 39.21 -25.23 -23.56
CA LEU A 196 40.20 -24.21 -23.21
C LEU A 196 40.96 -24.57 -21.93
N LEU A 197 40.24 -25.10 -20.94
CA LEU A 197 40.77 -25.39 -19.60
C LEU A 197 41.56 -26.70 -19.54
N GLY A 198 41.15 -27.71 -20.31
CA GLY A 198 41.73 -29.05 -20.31
C GLY A 198 41.58 -29.80 -18.97
N PRO A 199 42.02 -31.07 -18.89
CA PRO A 199 41.77 -31.94 -17.74
C PRO A 199 42.48 -31.51 -16.44
N ARG A 200 43.46 -30.60 -16.52
CA ARG A 200 44.18 -30.10 -15.33
C ARG A 200 43.34 -29.11 -14.52
N ASN A 201 42.47 -28.34 -15.18
CA ASN A 201 41.68 -27.26 -14.58
C ASN A 201 40.19 -27.62 -14.40
N ILE A 202 39.80 -28.83 -14.82
CA ILE A 202 38.44 -29.36 -14.72
C ILE A 202 38.41 -30.46 -13.65
N GLY A 203 37.51 -30.34 -12.69
CA GLY A 203 37.25 -31.34 -11.65
C GLY A 203 35.95 -32.09 -11.91
N CYS A 204 36.00 -33.42 -11.83
CA CYS A 204 34.84 -34.28 -11.95
C CYS A 204 34.27 -34.62 -10.58
N THR A 205 32.93 -34.64 -10.47
CA THR A 205 32.25 -35.06 -9.24
C THR A 205 31.00 -35.86 -9.53
N ASP A 206 30.69 -36.80 -8.64
CA ASP A 206 29.42 -37.52 -8.58
C ASP A 206 28.39 -36.81 -7.68
N LEU A 207 28.78 -35.69 -7.04
CA LEU A 207 27.88 -34.82 -6.26
C LEU A 207 26.82 -34.16 -7.14
N ILE A 208 27.11 -33.96 -8.43
CA ILE A 208 26.13 -33.50 -9.43
C ILE A 208 25.81 -34.69 -10.32
N GLN A 209 24.61 -35.27 -10.15
CA GLN A 209 24.15 -36.34 -11.01
C GLN A 209 23.59 -35.74 -12.30
N PHE A 210 24.12 -36.19 -13.43
CA PHE A 210 23.67 -35.78 -14.76
C PHE A 210 23.27 -37.01 -15.59
N ARG A 211 22.05 -37.01 -16.13
CA ARG A 211 21.51 -38.12 -16.95
C ARG A 211 20.84 -37.58 -18.21
N LEU A 212 21.06 -38.20 -19.36
CA LEU A 212 20.36 -37.88 -20.61
C LEU A 212 19.88 -39.15 -21.31
N GLY A 213 18.75 -39.07 -22.00
CA GLY A 213 18.19 -40.16 -22.79
C GLY A 213 18.91 -40.36 -24.12
N ARG A 214 18.45 -41.36 -24.90
CA ARG A 214 18.90 -41.52 -26.29
C ARG A 214 18.69 -40.21 -27.07
N ASN A 215 19.64 -39.85 -27.92
CA ASN A 215 19.62 -38.60 -28.71
C ASN A 215 19.51 -37.30 -27.88
N ARG A 216 19.95 -37.30 -26.62
CA ARG A 216 19.88 -36.14 -25.71
C ARG A 216 18.44 -35.71 -25.35
N ALA A 217 17.47 -36.59 -25.53
CA ALA A 217 16.10 -36.33 -25.06
C ALA A 217 16.07 -36.22 -23.52
N PRO A 218 15.29 -35.30 -22.94
CA PRO A 218 15.05 -35.24 -21.50
C PRO A 218 14.44 -36.57 -21.02
N LEU A 219 14.96 -37.10 -19.91
CA LEU A 219 14.40 -38.30 -19.28
C LEU A 219 13.37 -37.92 -18.22
N ARG A 220 12.40 -38.80 -18.01
CA ARG A 220 11.51 -38.77 -16.85
C ARG A 220 12.21 -39.41 -15.66
N TRP A 221 12.00 -38.85 -14.47
CA TRP A 221 12.44 -39.48 -13.22
C TRP A 221 11.25 -40.21 -12.63
N THR A 222 11.27 -41.54 -12.67
CA THR A 222 10.08 -42.36 -12.33
C THR A 222 10.16 -42.97 -10.96
N GLU A 223 11.37 -43.29 -10.48
CA GLU A 223 11.56 -43.92 -9.18
C GLU A 223 12.65 -43.19 -8.38
N LYS A 224 12.52 -43.18 -7.04
CA LYS A 224 13.53 -42.57 -6.16
C LYS A 224 14.89 -43.30 -6.25
N SER A 225 14.87 -44.59 -6.57
CA SER A 225 16.05 -45.42 -6.84
C SER A 225 16.91 -44.92 -8.01
N ASP A 226 16.34 -44.10 -8.91
CA ASP A 226 17.09 -43.46 -10.01
C ASP A 226 18.03 -42.36 -9.51
N ILE A 227 17.83 -41.83 -8.31
CA ILE A 227 18.61 -40.74 -7.72
C ILE A 227 19.80 -41.33 -6.96
N ASN A 228 21.01 -40.94 -7.36
CA ASN A 228 22.25 -41.35 -6.70
C ASN A 228 22.25 -40.82 -5.25
N PRO A 229 22.36 -41.69 -4.23
CA PRO A 229 22.36 -41.27 -2.83
C PRO A 229 23.48 -40.28 -2.46
N ASN A 230 24.58 -40.27 -3.23
CA ASN A 230 25.70 -39.34 -3.01
C ASN A 230 25.49 -37.99 -3.71
N ALA A 231 24.58 -37.89 -4.68
CA ALA A 231 24.33 -36.64 -5.36
C ALA A 231 23.64 -35.65 -4.42
N VAL A 232 24.09 -34.40 -4.47
CA VAL A 232 23.47 -33.25 -3.80
C VAL A 232 22.71 -32.35 -4.77
N LEU A 233 22.99 -32.46 -6.07
CA LEU A 233 22.22 -31.90 -7.17
C LEU A 233 21.92 -32.98 -8.21
N VAL A 234 20.67 -33.00 -8.67
CA VAL A 234 20.23 -33.82 -9.81
C VAL A 234 19.88 -32.89 -10.95
N HIS A 235 20.70 -32.89 -11.99
CA HIS A 235 20.51 -32.08 -13.20
C HIS A 235 19.77 -32.89 -14.27
N THR A 236 18.96 -32.19 -15.08
CA THR A 236 18.10 -32.62 -16.21
C THR A 236 16.66 -32.96 -15.84
N ASP A 237 16.15 -32.45 -14.72
CA ASP A 237 14.75 -32.58 -14.32
C ASP A 237 13.81 -31.62 -15.08
N LYS A 238 13.79 -31.71 -16.41
CA LYS A 238 12.99 -30.83 -17.28
C LYS A 238 11.48 -30.90 -17.05
N PHE A 239 10.99 -31.89 -16.30
CA PHE A 239 9.57 -32.08 -16.00
C PHE A 239 9.22 -31.84 -14.52
N GLY A 240 10.20 -31.55 -13.67
CA GLY A 240 9.99 -31.37 -12.23
C GLY A 240 9.68 -32.68 -11.48
N ASP A 241 9.99 -33.83 -12.04
CA ASP A 241 9.68 -35.14 -11.47
C ASP A 241 10.49 -35.41 -10.18
N VAL A 242 11.74 -34.92 -10.09
CA VAL A 242 12.63 -35.16 -8.94
C VAL A 242 12.08 -34.53 -7.67
N VAL A 243 11.60 -33.28 -7.74
CA VAL A 243 10.96 -32.62 -6.59
C VAL A 243 9.71 -33.40 -6.13
N ASN A 244 8.93 -33.97 -7.06
CA ASN A 244 7.76 -34.78 -6.70
C ASN A 244 8.17 -36.07 -5.96
N LEU A 245 9.20 -36.76 -6.45
CA LEU A 245 9.73 -37.98 -5.83
C LEU A 245 10.32 -37.72 -4.44
N LEU A 246 11.03 -36.60 -4.26
CA LEU A 246 11.66 -36.27 -2.98
C LEU A 246 10.66 -35.74 -1.95
N SER A 247 9.70 -34.91 -2.35
CA SER A 247 8.71 -34.31 -1.45
C SER A 247 7.82 -35.33 -0.74
N THR A 248 7.37 -36.37 -1.44
CA THR A 248 6.56 -37.46 -0.84
C THR A 248 7.29 -38.20 0.27
N SER A 249 8.60 -38.44 0.11
CA SER A 249 9.43 -39.06 1.15
C SER A 249 9.73 -38.12 2.31
N PHE A 250 10.03 -36.86 1.99
CA PHE A 250 10.33 -35.83 2.99
C PHE A 250 9.12 -35.61 3.92
N ASP A 251 7.91 -35.54 3.37
CA ASP A 251 6.68 -35.41 4.14
C ASP A 251 6.42 -36.62 5.05
N SER A 252 6.78 -37.83 4.61
CA SER A 252 6.69 -39.03 5.47
C SER A 252 7.75 -39.03 6.58
N ASP A 253 8.96 -38.55 6.30
CA ASP A 253 10.06 -38.50 7.28
C ASP A 253 9.81 -37.43 8.36
N VAL A 254 9.27 -36.27 7.98
CA VAL A 254 8.84 -35.22 8.92
C VAL A 254 7.70 -35.73 9.81
N ARG A 255 6.67 -36.35 9.24
CA ARG A 255 5.56 -36.94 10.00
C ARG A 255 5.99 -38.12 10.90
N ALA A 256 7.05 -38.83 10.54
CA ALA A 256 7.63 -39.89 11.38
C ALA A 256 8.42 -39.31 12.57
N LYS A 257 9.07 -38.15 12.39
CA LYS A 257 9.78 -37.42 13.45
C LYS A 257 8.83 -36.70 14.42
N ASP A 258 7.65 -36.28 13.96
CA ASP A 258 6.63 -35.60 14.78
C ASP A 258 5.74 -36.54 15.62
N LYS A 259 5.94 -37.87 15.56
CA LYS A 259 5.26 -38.79 16.48
C LYS A 259 5.95 -38.73 17.86
N PRO A 260 5.23 -38.38 18.95
CA PRO A 260 5.82 -38.39 20.28
C PRO A 260 6.27 -39.80 20.65
N GLN A 261 7.53 -39.95 21.07
CA GLN A 261 8.01 -41.24 21.56
C GLN A 261 7.26 -41.64 22.84
N PRO A 262 6.84 -42.91 23.01
CA PRO A 262 6.18 -43.33 24.23
C PRO A 262 7.17 -43.33 25.39
N SER A 263 6.79 -42.69 26.50
CA SER A 263 7.48 -42.78 27.79
C SER A 263 7.53 -44.25 28.23
N GLY A 264 8.75 -44.75 28.46
CA GLY A 264 8.98 -46.12 28.88
C GLY A 264 8.32 -46.45 30.23
N VAL A 265 7.54 -47.52 30.24
CA VAL A 265 7.34 -48.36 31.44
C VAL A 265 7.55 -49.79 30.98
N ALA A 266 8.57 -50.42 31.55
CA ALA A 266 8.81 -51.85 31.39
C ALA A 266 7.68 -52.62 32.08
N ASP A 267 7.08 -53.59 31.40
CA ASP A 267 6.87 -54.89 32.04
C ASP A 267 6.57 -56.02 31.05
N GLN A 268 7.03 -57.19 31.49
CA GLN A 268 7.14 -58.46 30.78
C GLN A 268 5.80 -59.10 30.37
N LYS A 269 5.77 -59.75 29.21
CA LYS A 269 5.50 -61.21 28.99
C LYS A 269 5.17 -61.48 27.52
N VAL A 270 6.00 -62.24 26.82
CA VAL A 270 5.86 -63.69 26.53
C VAL A 270 4.76 -64.00 25.49
N SER A 271 5.24 -64.36 24.29
CA SER A 271 4.74 -65.32 23.28
C SER A 271 3.22 -65.41 23.00
N THR A 272 2.75 -65.35 21.76
CA THR A 272 2.98 -66.40 20.75
C THR A 272 2.31 -65.98 19.42
N THR A 273 3.00 -66.24 18.31
CA THR A 273 2.52 -66.64 16.96
C THR A 273 1.08 -66.33 16.53
N THR A 274 0.91 -65.72 15.35
CA THR A 274 0.57 -66.45 14.11
C THR A 274 0.53 -65.54 12.87
N ASN A 275 0.88 -66.16 11.74
CA ASN A 275 1.03 -65.59 10.39
C ASN A 275 -0.29 -65.12 9.75
N GLY A 276 -0.12 -64.31 8.69
CA GLY A 276 -1.11 -64.05 7.64
C GLY A 276 -1.69 -65.33 7.03
N ASP A 277 -2.64 -65.26 6.10
CA ASP A 277 -2.58 -64.42 4.92
C ASP A 277 -3.96 -64.34 4.26
N LYS A 278 -4.05 -63.43 3.28
CA LYS A 278 -5.25 -63.05 2.51
C LYS A 278 -5.83 -64.16 1.63
N SER A 279 -7.14 -64.06 1.38
CA SER A 279 -7.82 -64.18 0.06
C SER A 279 -9.33 -64.23 0.34
N GLY A 280 -10.27 -63.78 -0.49
CA GLY A 280 -10.33 -63.21 -1.82
C GLY A 280 -11.80 -63.24 -2.27
N ALA A 281 -12.21 -62.31 -3.14
CA ALA A 281 -13.48 -62.28 -3.90
C ALA A 281 -14.78 -62.15 -3.04
N THR A 282 -15.92 -61.63 -3.48
CA THR A 282 -16.59 -61.51 -4.79
C THR A 282 -17.66 -60.40 -4.71
N ALA A 283 -18.21 -60.04 -5.87
CA ALA A 283 -19.16 -58.96 -6.15
C ALA A 283 -20.62 -59.20 -5.68
N GLU A 284 -21.40 -58.11 -5.62
CA GLU A 284 -22.81 -57.90 -6.07
C GLU A 284 -23.43 -56.74 -5.27
N VAL A 285 -23.72 -55.56 -5.84
CA VAL A 285 -24.88 -55.15 -6.67
C VAL A 285 -26.26 -55.31 -5.99
N SER A 286 -26.81 -54.18 -5.51
CA SER A 286 -28.15 -53.64 -5.84
C SER A 286 -28.58 -52.65 -4.73
N ARG A 287 -28.68 -51.34 -5.03
CA ARG A 287 -29.90 -50.60 -5.46
C ARG A 287 -31.10 -50.77 -4.52
N ARG A 288 -31.39 -49.71 -3.75
CA ARG A 288 -32.64 -48.90 -3.73
C ARG A 288 -32.87 -48.28 -2.34
N ASP A 289 -32.99 -46.95 -2.32
CA ASP A 289 -34.19 -46.21 -1.85
C ASP A 289 -34.12 -45.98 -0.32
N THR A 290 -34.40 -44.83 0.29
CA THR A 290 -35.26 -43.70 -0.08
C THR A 290 -34.95 -42.53 0.86
N LYS A 291 -35.33 -41.33 0.41
CA LYS A 291 -35.49 -40.06 1.15
C LYS A 291 -36.14 -40.20 2.54
N ALA A 292 -35.77 -39.33 3.48
CA ALA A 292 -36.65 -38.24 3.98
C ALA A 292 -36.04 -37.49 5.18
N ASN A 293 -36.40 -36.21 5.24
CA ASN A 293 -36.14 -35.21 6.28
C ASN A 293 -36.75 -35.56 7.64
N ALA A 294 -36.17 -35.04 8.73
CA ALA A 294 -36.73 -33.96 9.58
C ALA A 294 -36.25 -34.03 11.04
N GLU A 295 -35.82 -32.86 11.56
CA GLU A 295 -35.96 -32.34 12.96
C GLU A 295 -35.31 -33.15 14.12
N LEU A 296 -34.60 -32.58 15.11
CA LEU A 296 -34.83 -31.40 15.96
C LEU A 296 -33.51 -30.83 16.55
N ALA A 297 -33.53 -29.53 16.87
CA ALA A 297 -32.54 -28.75 17.66
C ALA A 297 -32.69 -29.02 19.20
N PRO A 298 -32.16 -28.23 20.16
CA PRO A 298 -31.26 -27.04 20.14
C PRO A 298 -30.19 -26.98 21.28
N GLU A 299 -29.59 -25.79 21.46
CA GLU A 299 -29.02 -25.21 22.70
C GLU A 299 -27.61 -25.67 23.17
N THR A 300 -26.74 -24.90 23.84
CA THR A 300 -26.45 -23.45 24.08
C THR A 300 -25.10 -23.39 24.82
N LYS A 301 -24.40 -22.23 24.76
CA LYS A 301 -23.45 -21.68 25.78
C LYS A 301 -22.12 -22.45 25.98
N ASN A 302 -20.96 -21.87 26.28
CA ASN A 302 -20.57 -20.60 26.89
C ASN A 302 -19.17 -20.17 26.38
N VAL A 303 -18.92 -18.87 26.49
CA VAL A 303 -17.62 -18.19 26.41
C VAL A 303 -16.96 -18.24 27.79
N ASP A 304 -15.64 -18.45 27.86
CA ASP A 304 -14.74 -17.92 28.92
C ASP A 304 -13.28 -17.96 28.40
N GLN A 305 -12.71 -16.78 28.09
CA GLN A 305 -11.66 -16.05 28.83
C GLN A 305 -10.23 -16.62 28.76
N PRO A 306 -9.21 -15.79 28.42
CA PRO A 306 -7.79 -16.17 28.48
C PRO A 306 -7.22 -15.98 29.90
N PRO A 307 -6.26 -16.82 30.34
CA PRO A 307 -5.71 -16.73 31.68
C PRO A 307 -4.70 -15.58 31.84
N THR A 308 -5.06 -14.70 32.77
CA THR A 308 -4.27 -13.99 33.79
C THR A 308 -2.75 -14.24 33.85
N ASN A 309 -1.97 -13.16 33.75
CA ASN A 309 -0.61 -13.05 34.29
C ASN A 309 -0.69 -12.74 35.80
N ASP A 310 0.02 -13.51 36.63
CA ASP A 310 0.36 -13.12 38.02
C ASP A 310 1.83 -12.64 38.05
N PRO A 311 2.14 -11.52 38.72
CA PRO A 311 3.44 -10.88 38.72
C PRO A 311 4.29 -11.39 39.88
N ARG A 312 5.58 -11.60 39.63
CA ARG A 312 6.69 -11.52 40.59
C ARG A 312 7.96 -11.91 39.85
N ASP A 313 8.71 -10.87 39.46
CA ASP A 313 10.15 -10.73 39.72
C ASP A 313 10.67 -9.57 38.84
N VAL A 314 10.76 -8.40 39.48
CA VAL A 314 11.33 -7.17 38.93
C VAL A 314 12.57 -6.86 39.75
N GLU A 315 13.75 -7.01 39.13
CA GLU A 315 14.96 -6.24 39.41
C GLU A 315 15.57 -5.96 38.02
N SER A 316 15.22 -4.82 37.41
CA SER A 316 16.01 -3.58 37.39
C SER A 316 17.43 -3.76 36.81
N ASP A 317 17.54 -3.61 35.49
CA ASP A 317 18.68 -2.91 34.90
C ASP A 317 18.21 -2.14 33.66
N THR A 318 18.37 -0.82 33.75
CA THR A 318 17.89 0.20 32.83
C THR A 318 18.92 0.48 31.75
N GLU A 319 18.55 0.31 30.48
CA GLU A 319 18.89 1.23 29.36
C GLU A 319 18.11 0.84 28.07
N PRO A 320 17.55 1.79 27.30
CA PRO A 320 16.67 1.49 26.17
C PRO A 320 17.41 1.01 24.89
N PRO A 321 16.75 0.24 23.99
CA PRO A 321 17.39 -0.49 22.89
C PRO A 321 17.78 0.33 21.66
N GLU A 322 17.89 1.66 21.77
CA GLU A 322 18.19 2.54 20.63
C GLU A 322 19.70 2.79 20.41
N ALA A 323 20.57 2.30 21.31
CA ALA A 323 22.01 2.58 21.26
C ALA A 323 22.90 1.46 20.67
N ARG A 324 22.35 0.36 20.13
CA ARG A 324 23.15 -0.78 19.60
C ARG A 324 23.22 -0.90 18.07
N LEU A 325 22.70 0.06 17.31
CA LEU A 325 22.70 0.04 15.84
C LEU A 325 23.66 1.06 15.18
N SER A 326 24.55 1.71 15.94
CA SER A 326 25.46 2.74 15.40
C SER A 326 26.94 2.36 15.33
N ALA A 327 27.32 1.10 15.60
CA ALA A 327 28.72 0.73 15.68
C ALA A 327 29.05 -0.57 14.92
N GLN A 328 28.95 -0.55 13.58
CA GLN A 328 29.80 -1.36 12.71
C GLN A 328 29.73 -0.85 11.26
N THR A 329 30.90 -0.57 10.68
CA THR A 329 31.18 -0.07 9.32
C THR A 329 31.39 1.44 9.16
N THR A 330 32.30 2.00 9.96
CA THR A 330 33.03 3.20 9.56
C THR A 330 33.95 2.82 8.39
N ILE A 331 33.51 3.15 7.17
CA ILE A 331 34.38 3.10 5.98
C ILE A 331 35.55 4.04 6.26
N LYS A 332 36.77 3.50 6.35
CA LYS A 332 37.99 4.30 6.27
C LYS A 332 37.96 5.02 4.92
N CYS A 333 37.61 6.30 4.93
CA CYS A 333 37.91 7.18 3.82
C CYS A 333 39.41 7.06 3.54
N LEU A 334 39.76 6.70 2.30
CA LEU A 334 41.11 6.86 1.79
C LEU A 334 41.57 8.30 2.10
N PRO A 335 42.80 8.50 2.59
CA PRO A 335 43.27 9.81 2.98
C PRO A 335 43.15 10.75 1.78
N LEU A 336 42.35 11.81 1.96
CA LEU A 336 42.28 12.94 1.05
C LEU A 336 43.69 13.50 0.90
N THR A 337 44.30 13.28 -0.27
CA THR A 337 45.47 14.04 -0.65
C THR A 337 45.08 15.51 -0.69
N SER A 338 45.83 16.30 0.07
CA SER A 338 45.73 17.75 0.11
C SER A 338 45.91 18.33 -1.29
N ALA A 339 44.83 18.84 -1.89
CA ALA A 339 44.90 19.81 -2.97
C ALA A 339 43.87 20.90 -2.70
N SER A 340 44.37 22.09 -2.36
CA SER A 340 43.62 23.28 -1.95
C SER A 340 42.97 24.03 -3.14
N SER A 341 42.41 23.29 -4.10
CA SER A 341 41.70 23.84 -5.26
C SER A 341 40.30 23.25 -5.36
N GLU A 342 39.30 24.11 -5.51
CA GLU A 342 37.92 23.69 -5.79
C GLU A 342 37.85 22.81 -7.04
N ARG A 343 37.23 21.62 -6.94
CA ARG A 343 37.02 20.75 -8.09
C ARG A 343 35.95 21.32 -9.01
N VAL A 344 36.26 21.34 -10.30
CA VAL A 344 35.35 21.76 -11.37
C VAL A 344 34.94 20.53 -12.16
N PHE A 345 33.64 20.35 -12.35
CA PHE A 345 33.03 19.29 -13.15
C PHE A 345 32.44 19.90 -14.42
N CYS A 346 32.47 19.17 -15.53
CA CYS A 346 31.92 19.64 -16.81
C CYS A 346 31.01 18.59 -17.44
N HIS A 347 29.85 19.02 -17.94
CA HIS A 347 28.89 18.15 -18.63
C HIS A 347 28.19 18.88 -19.78
N SER A 348 27.86 18.17 -20.86
CA SER A 348 27.21 18.72 -22.07
C SER A 348 26.00 17.92 -22.56
N GLY A 349 25.71 16.78 -21.93
CA GLY A 349 24.55 15.91 -22.22
C GLY A 349 23.14 16.43 -21.94
N ASP A 350 22.16 15.56 -22.20
CA ASP A 350 20.74 15.80 -21.93
C ASP A 350 20.49 16.04 -20.42
N LEU A 351 19.41 16.74 -20.06
CA LEU A 351 19.11 17.13 -18.66
C LEU A 351 19.07 15.95 -17.68
N GLY A 352 18.57 14.79 -18.12
CA GLY A 352 18.56 13.57 -17.31
C GLY A 352 19.97 13.02 -17.03
N ASP A 353 20.87 13.07 -18.02
CA ASP A 353 22.25 12.59 -17.87
C ASP A 353 23.01 13.41 -16.83
N ILE A 354 22.79 14.73 -16.83
CA ILE A 354 23.34 15.63 -15.82
C ILE A 354 22.88 15.21 -14.41
N ILE A 355 21.60 14.92 -14.23
CA ILE A 355 21.06 14.48 -12.93
C ILE A 355 21.65 13.13 -12.51
N TYR A 356 21.85 12.19 -13.45
CA TYR A 356 22.48 10.90 -13.17
C TYR A 356 23.99 10.98 -12.91
N SER A 357 24.64 12.10 -13.24
CA SER A 357 26.06 12.35 -12.93
C SER A 357 26.30 12.80 -11.47
N LEU A 358 25.27 13.35 -10.81
CA LEU A 358 25.32 13.86 -9.44
C LEU A 358 25.90 12.90 -8.38
N PRO A 359 25.56 11.59 -8.33
CA PRO A 359 26.15 10.68 -7.36
C PRO A 359 27.68 10.59 -7.49
N ALA A 360 28.23 10.68 -8.71
CA ALA A 360 29.67 10.72 -8.92
C ALA A 360 30.29 12.03 -8.40
N ILE A 361 29.65 13.17 -8.66
CA ILE A 361 30.10 14.48 -8.13
C ILE A 361 30.12 14.46 -6.60
N ARG A 362 29.05 13.98 -5.96
CA ARG A 362 28.93 13.87 -4.51
C ARG A 362 30.03 12.97 -3.92
N ALA A 363 30.26 11.80 -4.51
CA ALA A 363 31.30 10.86 -4.07
C ALA A 363 32.73 11.40 -4.26
N LEU A 364 32.94 12.28 -5.24
CA LEU A 364 34.20 13.01 -5.44
C LEU A 364 34.33 14.25 -4.54
N GLY A 365 33.46 14.43 -3.54
CA GLY A 365 33.56 15.50 -2.54
C GLY A 365 32.90 16.83 -2.93
N GLY A 366 32.13 16.87 -4.03
CA GLY A 366 31.42 18.07 -4.45
C GLY A 366 32.31 19.15 -5.08
N GLY A 367 31.70 20.23 -5.57
CA GLY A 367 32.42 21.31 -6.26
C GLY A 367 31.53 22.16 -7.16
N LYS A 368 32.15 22.82 -8.14
CA LYS A 368 31.47 23.62 -9.16
C LYS A 368 31.14 22.77 -10.38
N ILE A 369 29.94 22.90 -10.95
CA ILE A 369 29.57 22.26 -12.22
C ILE A 369 29.42 23.31 -13.33
N VAL A 370 30.05 23.04 -14.48
CA VAL A 370 29.98 23.90 -15.67
C VAL A 370 29.28 23.14 -16.79
N LEU A 371 28.14 23.65 -17.22
CA LEU A 371 27.40 23.11 -18.36
C LEU A 371 27.91 23.77 -19.63
N THR A 372 28.29 22.96 -20.62
CA THR A 372 28.94 23.48 -21.83
C THR A 372 28.30 22.94 -23.09
N ARG A 373 28.51 23.63 -24.21
CA ARG A 373 28.03 23.18 -25.52
C ARG A 373 28.59 21.80 -25.85
N CYS A 374 27.76 20.98 -26.48
CA CYS A 374 28.15 19.68 -26.99
C CYS A 374 29.36 19.82 -27.92
N LYS A 375 30.36 18.93 -27.80
CA LYS A 375 31.42 18.80 -28.81
C LYS A 375 30.88 17.90 -29.91
N ASP A 376 30.83 18.38 -31.16
CA ASP A 376 30.32 17.63 -32.33
C ASP A 376 31.23 16.47 -32.79
N ALA A 377 31.93 15.80 -31.86
CA ALA A 377 32.80 14.67 -32.14
C ALA A 377 32.34 13.44 -31.35
N ALA A 378 32.29 12.27 -32.01
CA ALA A 378 32.06 11.01 -31.31
C ALA A 378 33.14 10.80 -30.21
N PRO A 379 32.77 10.27 -29.03
CA PRO A 379 31.45 9.74 -28.65
C PRO A 379 30.56 10.73 -27.87
N TYR A 380 30.83 12.04 -27.91
CA TYR A 380 30.12 13.05 -27.12
C TYR A 380 28.78 13.48 -27.74
N ILE A 381 28.24 12.73 -28.70
CA ILE A 381 27.01 13.10 -29.43
C ILE A 381 25.82 13.06 -28.46
N THR A 382 25.10 14.18 -28.39
CA THR A 382 23.88 14.35 -27.60
C THR A 382 22.70 14.57 -28.53
N ARG A 383 21.48 14.27 -28.07
CA ARG A 383 20.28 14.50 -28.88
C ARG A 383 19.93 15.98 -28.96
N GLU A 384 19.96 16.67 -27.83
CA GLU A 384 19.78 18.12 -27.77
C GLU A 384 21.06 18.74 -27.21
N PRO A 385 21.72 19.63 -27.96
CA PRO A 385 22.91 20.30 -27.47
C PRO A 385 22.55 21.16 -26.26
N MET A 386 23.47 21.26 -25.31
CA MET A 386 23.32 22.18 -24.20
C MET A 386 23.38 23.62 -24.70
N THR A 387 22.31 24.37 -24.45
CA THR A 387 22.23 25.82 -24.68
C THR A 387 22.12 26.56 -23.36
N LYS A 388 22.24 27.89 -23.38
CA LYS A 388 22.08 28.70 -22.18
C LYS A 388 20.67 28.53 -21.58
N GLU A 389 19.65 28.50 -22.43
CA GLU A 389 18.25 28.34 -22.03
C GLU A 389 18.00 26.99 -21.35
N ARG A 390 18.61 25.91 -21.86
CA ARG A 390 18.54 24.57 -21.23
C ARG A 390 19.30 24.52 -19.92
N ALA A 391 20.47 25.13 -19.86
CA ALA A 391 21.24 25.24 -18.63
C ALA A 391 20.44 26.01 -17.56
N ASP A 392 19.75 27.09 -17.93
CA ASP A 392 18.93 27.88 -17.02
C ASP A 392 17.74 27.10 -16.44
N LEU A 393 17.25 26.05 -17.11
CA LEU A 393 16.23 25.14 -16.56
C LEU A 393 16.75 24.25 -15.43
N ILE A 394 18.04 23.90 -15.41
CA ILE A 394 18.59 22.91 -14.46
C ILE A 394 19.53 23.52 -13.41
N ILE A 395 20.19 24.64 -13.71
CA ILE A 395 21.09 25.35 -12.78
C ILE A 395 20.46 25.58 -11.40
N PRO A 396 19.19 26.05 -11.28
CA PRO A 396 18.55 26.23 -9.98
C PRO A 396 18.51 24.93 -9.14
N LEU A 397 18.23 23.79 -9.78
CA LEU A 397 18.20 22.49 -9.13
C LEU A 397 19.60 22.05 -8.68
N LEU A 398 20.61 22.28 -9.51
CA LEU A 398 22.01 21.95 -9.20
C LEU A 398 22.51 22.75 -8.01
N LYS A 399 22.29 24.07 -8.00
CA LYS A 399 22.69 24.95 -6.88
C LYS A 399 21.99 24.63 -5.56
N ASN A 400 20.82 23.99 -5.62
CA ASN A 400 20.10 23.56 -4.42
C ASN A 400 20.74 22.35 -3.72
N GLN A 401 21.63 21.61 -4.39
CA GLN A 401 22.23 20.41 -3.81
C GLN A 401 23.37 20.78 -2.83
N PRO A 402 23.42 20.21 -1.62
CA PRO A 402 24.35 20.65 -0.57
C PRO A 402 25.84 20.42 -0.90
N TYR A 403 26.14 19.57 -1.88
CA TYR A 403 27.50 19.28 -2.34
C TYR A 403 27.88 20.04 -3.63
N ILE A 404 26.98 20.84 -4.21
CA ILE A 404 27.28 21.70 -5.36
C ILE A 404 27.50 23.11 -4.85
N LYS A 405 28.71 23.64 -5.02
CA LYS A 405 29.07 25.00 -4.57
C LYS A 405 28.58 26.07 -5.52
N ASP A 406 28.64 25.79 -6.82
CA ASP A 406 28.16 26.68 -7.86
C ASP A 406 27.85 25.88 -9.15
N ALA A 407 27.00 26.45 -9.99
CA ALA A 407 26.63 25.89 -11.29
C ALA A 407 26.47 27.01 -12.32
N GLU A 408 27.13 26.89 -13.47
CA GLU A 408 27.07 27.91 -14.53
C GLU A 408 27.06 27.30 -15.94
N PHE A 409 26.74 28.14 -16.92
CA PHE A 409 26.88 27.81 -18.34
C PHE A 409 28.12 28.51 -18.90
N ALA A 410 28.91 27.79 -19.70
CA ALA A 410 30.04 28.34 -20.46
C ALA A 410 30.07 27.79 -21.89
N ASP A 411 30.62 28.56 -22.82
CA ASP A 411 30.69 28.12 -24.22
C ASP A 411 31.65 26.95 -24.44
N CYS A 412 32.71 26.86 -23.62
CA CYS A 412 33.76 25.84 -23.74
C CYS A 412 34.06 25.20 -22.36
N PRO A 413 34.45 23.91 -22.31
CA PRO A 413 34.92 23.26 -21.09
C PRO A 413 36.12 23.97 -20.45
N PRO A 414 36.15 24.13 -19.12
CA PRO A 414 37.35 24.57 -18.41
C PRO A 414 38.49 23.57 -18.58
N LYS A 415 39.74 24.07 -18.64
CA LYS A 415 40.93 23.28 -19.01
C LYS A 415 41.21 22.09 -18.08
N ASP A 416 40.89 22.22 -16.80
CA ASP A 416 41.17 21.21 -15.76
C ASP A 416 39.89 20.61 -15.15
N ALA A 417 38.74 20.71 -15.85
CA ALA A 417 37.49 20.16 -15.37
C ALA A 417 37.43 18.63 -15.51
N VAL A 418 36.82 17.96 -14.54
CA VAL A 418 36.44 16.54 -14.66
C VAL A 418 35.33 16.44 -15.69
N MET A 419 35.65 15.87 -16.85
CA MET A 419 34.71 15.68 -17.95
C MET A 419 33.77 14.52 -17.63
N LEU A 420 32.53 14.85 -17.25
CA LEU A 420 31.52 13.85 -16.90
C LEU A 420 30.96 13.15 -18.13
N ASP A 421 30.96 13.80 -19.31
CA ASP A 421 30.50 13.20 -20.57
C ASP A 421 31.32 11.98 -21.02
N GLU A 422 32.48 11.74 -20.40
CA GLU A 422 33.35 10.61 -20.74
C GLU A 422 32.69 9.23 -20.51
N PHE A 423 31.62 9.16 -19.70
CA PHE A 423 30.83 7.93 -19.55
C PHE A 423 30.30 7.41 -20.90
N ARG A 424 30.15 8.29 -21.89
CA ARG A 424 29.71 7.95 -23.25
C ARG A 424 30.71 7.08 -24.01
N HIS A 425 32.00 7.10 -23.66
CA HIS A 425 32.97 6.14 -24.21
C HIS A 425 32.62 4.70 -23.80
N LEU A 426 32.03 4.51 -22.61
CA LEU A 426 31.56 3.20 -22.16
C LEU A 426 30.31 2.76 -22.94
N ILE A 427 29.54 3.71 -23.48
CA ILE A 427 28.32 3.44 -24.27
C ILE A 427 28.64 3.19 -25.76
N HIS A 428 29.61 3.93 -26.31
CA HIS A 428 29.89 4.02 -27.74
C HIS A 428 31.25 3.47 -28.19
N GLY A 429 32.11 3.00 -27.28
CA GLY A 429 33.41 2.39 -27.61
C GLY A 429 33.33 1.00 -28.25
N GLU A 430 34.48 0.40 -28.61
CA GLU A 430 34.61 -0.90 -29.30
C GLU A 430 33.90 -2.08 -28.61
N GLN A 431 33.54 -1.94 -27.31
CA GLN A 431 32.68 -2.87 -26.57
C GLN A 431 31.17 -2.61 -26.81
N LEU A 432 30.79 -2.48 -28.07
CA LEU A 432 29.42 -2.22 -28.55
C LEU A 432 28.41 -3.25 -28.00
N GLY A 433 27.82 -2.98 -26.83
CA GLY A 433 26.67 -3.74 -26.32
C GLY A 433 26.68 -4.06 -24.82
N VAL A 434 27.85 -4.12 -24.17
CA VAL A 434 27.96 -4.62 -22.78
C VAL A 434 27.40 -3.61 -21.77
N HIS A 435 27.63 -2.31 -21.98
CA HIS A 435 27.30 -1.26 -21.00
C HIS A 435 26.02 -0.47 -21.35
N ARG A 436 25.37 -0.73 -22.49
CA ARG A 436 24.11 -0.05 -22.88
C ARG A 436 22.92 -0.34 -21.94
N HIS A 437 23.02 -1.42 -21.18
CA HIS A 437 22.01 -1.87 -20.23
C HIS A 437 22.36 -1.50 -18.78
N TRP A 438 23.48 -0.79 -18.57
CA TRP A 438 23.86 -0.30 -17.25
C TRP A 438 23.10 0.97 -16.93
N ARG A 439 22.85 1.19 -15.64
CA ARG A 439 22.26 2.43 -15.12
C ARG A 439 23.16 3.61 -15.50
N LEU A 440 22.58 4.70 -16.01
CA LEU A 440 23.32 5.91 -16.39
C LEU A 440 24.19 6.44 -15.22
N SER A 441 23.69 6.39 -13.99
CA SER A 441 24.45 6.72 -12.78
C SER A 441 25.65 5.81 -12.55
N ALA A 442 25.47 4.50 -12.74
CA ALA A 442 26.55 3.51 -12.62
C ALA A 442 27.64 3.72 -13.68
N LEU A 443 27.28 4.17 -14.88
CA LEU A 443 28.25 4.51 -15.93
C LEU A 443 29.08 5.74 -15.55
N HIS A 444 28.47 6.79 -15.00
CA HIS A 444 29.20 7.94 -14.48
C HIS A 444 30.13 7.56 -13.33
N LEU A 445 29.64 6.77 -12.37
CA LEU A 445 30.44 6.29 -11.25
C LEU A 445 31.64 5.46 -11.73
N LYS A 446 31.41 4.51 -12.64
CA LYS A 446 32.47 3.68 -13.21
C LYS A 446 33.51 4.49 -13.96
N GLN A 447 33.08 5.47 -14.76
CA GLN A 447 34.00 6.36 -15.46
C GLN A 447 34.89 7.15 -14.50
N CYS A 448 34.36 7.54 -13.35
CA CYS A 448 35.10 8.23 -12.31
C CYS A 448 35.93 7.29 -11.41
N GLY A 449 36.01 5.99 -11.71
CA GLY A 449 36.72 5.01 -10.89
C GLY A 449 36.06 4.75 -9.53
N LEU A 450 34.76 5.03 -9.41
CA LEU A 450 34.00 4.90 -8.17
C LEU A 450 33.17 3.61 -8.13
N PRO A 451 32.90 3.08 -6.93
CA PRO A 451 31.97 1.97 -6.77
C PRO A 451 30.56 2.28 -7.28
N THR A 452 29.99 1.37 -8.07
CA THR A 452 28.69 1.58 -8.73
C THR A 452 27.49 1.43 -7.80
N TRP A 453 27.68 0.95 -6.57
CA TRP A 453 26.60 0.87 -5.58
C TRP A 453 26.33 2.20 -4.87
N ILE A 454 27.13 3.25 -5.10
CA ILE A 454 26.90 4.58 -4.50
C ILE A 454 25.52 5.15 -4.90
N ASP A 455 25.04 4.80 -6.08
CA ASP A 455 23.70 5.15 -6.56
C ASP A 455 22.57 4.29 -5.93
N SER A 456 22.85 3.49 -4.89
CA SER A 456 21.81 2.80 -4.12
C SER A 456 21.22 3.67 -3.01
N THR A 457 21.70 4.90 -2.84
CA THR A 457 21.20 5.87 -1.85
C THR A 457 20.76 7.15 -2.54
N PRO A 458 19.72 7.85 -2.06
CA PRO A 458 19.31 9.13 -2.63
C PRO A 458 20.47 10.15 -2.68
N TRP A 459 20.60 10.86 -3.81
CA TRP A 459 21.63 11.87 -4.05
C TRP A 459 21.08 13.25 -4.37
N LEU A 460 19.76 13.40 -4.49
CA LEU A 460 19.11 14.66 -4.83
C LEU A 460 18.12 15.06 -3.74
N TRP A 461 18.06 16.36 -3.45
CA TRP A 461 17.17 16.95 -2.45
C TRP A 461 16.49 18.23 -2.96
N ALA A 462 15.25 18.46 -2.53
CA ALA A 462 14.49 19.70 -2.70
C ALA A 462 13.44 19.83 -1.59
N GLU A 463 13.10 21.06 -1.20
CA GLU A 463 11.98 21.30 -0.29
C GLU A 463 10.64 20.92 -0.96
N PRO A 464 9.78 20.15 -0.26
CA PRO A 464 8.45 19.80 -0.75
C PRO A 464 7.59 21.03 -1.06
N SER A 465 6.97 21.07 -2.24
CA SER A 465 6.01 22.10 -2.60
C SER A 465 4.61 21.78 -2.03
N GLU A 466 3.96 22.77 -1.42
CA GLU A 466 2.53 22.67 -1.05
C GLU A 466 1.61 22.51 -2.26
N LYS A 467 2.08 22.85 -3.47
CA LYS A 467 1.35 22.65 -4.73
C LYS A 467 1.41 21.20 -5.23
N ALA A 468 2.21 20.32 -4.62
CA ALA A 468 2.45 18.94 -5.07
C ALA A 468 1.21 18.03 -4.94
N PRO A 469 0.65 17.47 -6.02
CA PRO A 469 -0.43 16.48 -5.92
C PRO A 469 0.09 15.22 -5.24
N ALA A 470 -0.82 14.39 -4.70
CA ALA A 470 -0.41 13.13 -4.06
C ALA A 470 0.26 12.20 -5.08
N VAL A 471 -0.22 12.23 -6.33
CA VAL A 471 0.39 11.55 -7.47
C VAL A 471 0.88 12.56 -8.49
N VAL A 472 2.18 12.56 -8.78
CA VAL A 472 2.75 13.38 -9.86
C VAL A 472 2.97 12.52 -11.09
N MET A 473 2.46 12.97 -12.22
CA MET A 473 2.61 12.32 -13.52
C MET A 473 3.54 13.12 -14.42
N ALA A 474 4.40 12.44 -15.18
CA ALA A 474 5.19 13.06 -16.24
C ALA A 474 5.42 12.06 -17.37
N ARG A 475 5.22 12.46 -18.62
CA ARG A 475 5.46 11.61 -19.77
C ARG A 475 6.07 12.43 -20.91
N SER A 476 7.30 12.11 -21.26
CA SER A 476 7.98 12.74 -22.39
C SER A 476 7.42 12.24 -23.72
N LEU A 477 7.72 12.93 -24.82
CA LEU A 477 7.31 12.54 -26.18
C LEU A 477 8.03 11.29 -26.74
N ARG A 478 8.88 10.63 -25.95
CA ARG A 478 9.71 9.49 -26.37
C ARG A 478 9.68 8.39 -25.31
N TYR A 479 10.24 7.22 -25.64
CA TYR A 479 10.32 6.08 -24.71
C TYR A 479 8.95 5.60 -24.21
N HIS A 480 7.94 5.72 -25.06
CA HIS A 480 6.62 5.18 -24.78
C HIS A 480 6.65 3.66 -24.77
N ASN A 481 5.81 3.08 -23.92
CA ASN A 481 5.49 1.67 -23.90
C ASN A 481 3.97 1.53 -24.11
N PRO A 482 3.52 1.11 -25.31
CA PRO A 482 2.09 0.97 -25.62
C PRO A 482 1.33 0.02 -24.69
N GLU A 483 2.02 -0.90 -24.01
CA GLU A 483 1.40 -1.84 -23.07
C GLU A 483 1.16 -1.21 -21.68
N PHE A 484 1.72 -0.03 -21.40
CA PHE A 484 1.59 0.61 -20.10
C PHE A 484 0.18 1.21 -19.91
N PRO A 485 -0.54 0.88 -18.82
CA PRO A 485 -1.99 1.05 -18.73
C PRO A 485 -2.37 2.46 -18.24
N TRP A 486 -1.91 3.51 -18.92
CA TRP A 486 -2.18 4.90 -18.55
C TRP A 486 -3.67 5.23 -18.29
N PRO A 487 -4.64 4.78 -19.09
CA PRO A 487 -6.05 5.06 -18.83
C PRO A 487 -6.54 4.54 -17.46
N LYS A 488 -6.11 3.32 -17.06
CA LYS A 488 -6.46 2.74 -15.75
C LYS A 488 -5.78 3.48 -14.60
N ILE A 489 -4.57 3.98 -14.83
CA ILE A 489 -3.82 4.77 -13.85
C ILE A 489 -4.52 6.11 -13.60
N ILE A 490 -4.91 6.80 -14.67
CA ILE A 490 -5.64 8.06 -14.58
C ILE A 490 -6.98 7.86 -13.87
N GLU A 491 -7.70 6.79 -14.19
CA GLU A 491 -8.95 6.45 -13.51
C GLU A 491 -8.73 6.20 -12.01
N LYS A 492 -7.73 5.40 -11.63
CA LYS A 492 -7.43 5.10 -10.22
C LYS A 492 -7.08 6.34 -9.41
N TYR A 493 -6.31 7.26 -9.98
CA TYR A 493 -5.77 8.43 -9.26
C TYR A 493 -6.48 9.75 -9.61
N ARG A 494 -7.68 9.66 -10.20
CA ARG A 494 -8.52 10.82 -10.51
C ARG A 494 -8.75 11.68 -9.26
N GLY A 495 -8.61 13.00 -9.40
CA GLY A 495 -8.77 13.96 -8.30
C GLY A 495 -7.56 14.09 -7.36
N ILE A 496 -6.57 13.21 -7.44
CA ILE A 496 -5.35 13.31 -6.60
C ILE A 496 -4.05 13.32 -7.41
N ALA A 497 -4.16 13.28 -8.75
CA ALA A 497 -3.06 13.31 -9.68
C ALA A 497 -2.91 14.68 -10.37
N GLY A 498 -1.67 15.05 -10.68
CA GLY A 498 -1.36 16.21 -11.53
C GLY A 498 -0.15 15.94 -12.43
N PHE A 499 -0.15 16.54 -13.61
CA PHE A 499 0.88 16.36 -14.63
C PHE A 499 1.89 17.52 -14.61
N ILE A 500 3.18 17.19 -14.59
CA ILE A 500 4.28 18.13 -14.81
C ILE A 500 4.99 17.80 -16.13
N GLY A 501 5.44 18.85 -16.83
CA GLY A 501 6.10 18.73 -18.13
C GLY A 501 5.88 19.97 -18.97
N THR A 502 6.40 19.97 -20.19
CA THR A 502 6.13 21.06 -21.15
C THR A 502 4.67 21.06 -21.59
N PRO A 503 4.11 22.20 -22.05
CA PRO A 503 2.75 22.25 -22.58
C PRO A 503 2.51 21.23 -23.69
N LYS A 504 3.50 21.02 -24.56
CA LYS A 504 3.45 20.04 -25.65
C LYS A 504 3.39 18.59 -25.15
N GLU A 505 4.12 18.26 -24.09
CA GLU A 505 4.05 16.93 -23.46
C GLU A 505 2.69 16.72 -22.79
N TYR A 506 2.15 17.75 -22.14
CA TYR A 506 0.81 17.69 -21.54
C TYR A 506 -0.28 17.47 -22.58
N GLU A 507 -0.28 18.26 -23.67
CA GLU A 507 -1.24 18.12 -24.77
C GLU A 507 -1.21 16.71 -25.39
N ALA A 508 -0.01 16.17 -25.63
CA ALA A 508 0.17 14.81 -26.13
C ALA A 508 -0.32 13.75 -25.12
N PHE A 509 -0.03 13.95 -23.83
CA PHE A 509 -0.49 13.05 -22.78
C PHE A 509 -2.02 13.00 -22.68
N VAL A 510 -2.69 14.15 -22.68
CA VAL A 510 -4.16 14.21 -22.61
C VAL A 510 -4.80 13.55 -23.83
N ALA A 511 -4.23 13.75 -25.02
CA ALA A 511 -4.71 13.12 -26.25
C ALA A 511 -4.59 11.59 -26.24
N ASP A 512 -3.49 11.05 -25.70
CA ASP A 512 -3.18 9.62 -25.76
C ASP A 512 -3.68 8.82 -24.55
N CYS A 513 -3.73 9.44 -23.37
CA CYS A 513 -3.86 8.74 -22.10
C CYS A 513 -5.14 9.09 -21.33
N GLY A 514 -5.55 10.36 -21.36
CA GLY A 514 -6.72 10.87 -20.64
C GLY A 514 -6.43 12.14 -19.83
N ASP A 515 -7.50 12.75 -19.32
CA ASP A 515 -7.44 14.06 -18.66
C ASP A 515 -6.88 14.00 -17.23
N VAL A 516 -6.03 14.97 -16.90
CA VAL A 516 -5.38 15.16 -15.60
C VAL A 516 -5.03 16.65 -15.45
N ALA A 517 -5.02 17.17 -14.22
CA ALA A 517 -4.70 18.58 -13.98
C ALA A 517 -3.26 18.93 -14.39
N TYR A 518 -3.07 19.95 -15.21
CA TYR A 518 -1.73 20.45 -15.57
C TYR A 518 -1.13 21.32 -14.48
N ILE A 519 0.12 21.07 -14.12
CA ILE A 519 0.88 21.85 -13.15
C ILE A 519 2.10 22.44 -13.86
N PRO A 520 2.04 23.72 -14.27
CA PRO A 520 3.15 24.36 -14.95
C PRO A 520 4.33 24.54 -13.99
N THR A 521 5.54 24.25 -14.47
CA THR A 521 6.80 24.43 -13.75
C THR A 521 7.72 25.33 -14.55
N LYS A 522 8.31 26.34 -13.91
CA LYS A 522 9.23 27.29 -14.57
C LYS A 522 10.59 26.67 -14.91
N ASP A 523 11.07 25.75 -14.08
CA ASP A 523 12.39 25.12 -14.14
C ASP A 523 12.37 23.73 -13.46
N LEU A 524 13.48 23.01 -13.50
CA LEU A 524 13.60 21.68 -12.87
C LEU A 524 13.68 21.74 -11.34
N MET A 525 13.96 22.90 -10.74
CA MET A 525 13.91 23.05 -9.28
C MET A 525 12.46 23.06 -8.80
N GLU A 526 11.57 23.77 -9.49
CA GLU A 526 10.13 23.74 -9.18
C GLU A 526 9.54 22.33 -9.44
N ALA A 527 9.93 21.68 -10.54
CA ALA A 527 9.56 20.28 -10.78
C ALA A 527 10.05 19.36 -9.66
N ALA A 528 11.28 19.54 -9.18
CA ALA A 528 11.83 18.78 -8.06
C ALA A 528 11.07 19.02 -6.76
N SER A 529 10.73 20.26 -6.43
CA SER A 529 9.91 20.55 -5.24
C SER A 529 8.51 19.92 -5.32
N ILE A 530 7.88 19.88 -6.50
CA ILE A 530 6.60 19.19 -6.69
C ILE A 530 6.77 17.67 -6.52
N ILE A 531 7.81 17.06 -7.11
CA ILE A 531 8.10 15.63 -6.93
C ILE A 531 8.44 15.31 -5.46
N ALA A 532 9.15 16.17 -4.76
CA ALA A 532 9.47 16.00 -3.34
C ALA A 532 8.21 15.95 -2.46
N GLY A 533 7.19 16.75 -2.80
CA GLY A 533 5.91 16.79 -2.07
C GLY A 533 4.92 15.68 -2.41
N CYS A 534 5.15 14.90 -3.47
CA CYS A 534 4.25 13.81 -3.82
C CYS A 534 4.50 12.53 -3.01
N SER A 535 3.47 11.70 -2.91
CA SER A 535 3.55 10.36 -2.33
C SER A 535 3.97 9.32 -3.37
N LEU A 536 3.63 9.55 -4.65
CA LEU A 536 3.93 8.66 -5.75
C LEU A 536 4.25 9.44 -7.03
N PHE A 537 5.36 9.11 -7.68
CA PHE A 537 5.68 9.59 -9.02
C PHE A 537 5.27 8.54 -10.06
N ILE A 538 4.73 8.95 -11.21
CA ILE A 538 4.44 8.05 -12.33
C ILE A 538 4.95 8.67 -13.62
N GLY A 539 5.80 7.97 -14.36
CA GLY A 539 6.30 8.52 -15.61
C GLY A 539 7.21 7.63 -16.41
N ASN A 540 7.63 8.13 -17.57
CA ASN A 540 8.58 7.44 -18.44
C ASN A 540 9.99 8.03 -18.35
N GLN A 541 10.93 7.44 -19.09
CA GLN A 541 12.34 7.86 -19.10
C GLN A 541 12.50 9.32 -19.53
N SER A 542 12.75 10.17 -18.55
CA SER A 542 12.71 11.63 -18.68
C SER A 542 13.48 12.31 -17.54
N ALA A 543 13.70 13.63 -17.63
CA ALA A 543 14.31 14.38 -16.54
C ALA A 543 13.50 14.31 -15.23
N PRO A 544 12.14 14.41 -15.23
CA PRO A 544 11.34 14.15 -14.04
C PRO A 544 11.57 12.78 -13.40
N LEU A 545 11.72 11.71 -14.19
CA LEU A 545 12.09 10.39 -13.65
C LEU A 545 13.48 10.41 -13.01
N ALA A 546 14.46 11.07 -13.62
CA ALA A 546 15.81 11.19 -13.05
C ALA A 546 15.80 11.92 -11.70
N ILE A 547 14.94 12.93 -11.54
CA ILE A 547 14.70 13.62 -10.25
C ILE A 547 14.08 12.65 -9.24
N ALA A 548 12.98 11.98 -9.59
CA ALA A 548 12.31 11.04 -8.69
C ALA A 548 13.24 9.91 -8.22
N VAL A 549 14.03 9.35 -9.14
CA VAL A 549 15.09 8.38 -8.83
C VAL A 549 16.13 9.00 -7.89
N GLY A 550 16.66 10.19 -8.20
CA GLY A 550 17.69 10.82 -7.37
C GLY A 550 17.24 11.12 -5.94
N MET A 551 15.94 11.32 -5.72
CA MET A 551 15.34 11.49 -4.39
C MET A 551 14.98 10.16 -3.69
N GLY A 552 15.01 9.03 -4.40
CA GLY A 552 14.47 7.77 -3.92
C GLY A 552 12.95 7.79 -3.73
N LYS A 553 12.22 8.59 -4.50
CA LYS A 553 10.75 8.71 -4.38
C LYS A 553 10.05 7.49 -4.96
N PRO A 554 9.08 6.87 -4.25
CA PRO A 554 8.28 5.79 -4.79
C PRO A 554 7.76 6.13 -6.18
N ALA A 555 7.92 5.21 -7.14
CA ALA A 555 7.65 5.48 -8.54
C ALA A 555 7.02 4.31 -9.28
N VAL A 556 6.10 4.59 -10.19
CA VAL A 556 5.66 3.65 -11.24
C VAL A 556 6.21 4.13 -12.58
N VAL A 557 7.00 3.31 -13.25
CA VAL A 557 7.76 3.70 -14.42
C VAL A 557 7.21 3.03 -15.68
N GLU A 558 6.77 3.85 -16.64
CA GLU A 558 6.55 3.44 -18.02
C GLU A 558 7.93 3.19 -18.65
N PHE A 559 8.34 1.93 -18.65
CA PHE A 559 9.66 1.51 -19.06
C PHE A 559 9.67 1.09 -20.53
N THR A 560 10.60 1.64 -21.33
CA THR A 560 10.76 1.23 -22.73
C THR A 560 11.68 0.00 -22.85
N PRO A 561 11.34 -0.99 -23.68
CA PRO A 561 12.20 -2.16 -23.86
C PRO A 561 13.50 -1.85 -24.64
N ILE A 562 13.56 -0.70 -25.30
CA ILE A 562 14.66 -0.33 -26.22
C ILE A 562 15.86 0.29 -25.48
N ALA A 563 15.66 0.86 -24.30
CA ALA A 563 16.71 1.51 -23.51
C ALA A 563 16.53 1.18 -22.03
N GLN A 564 17.39 0.30 -21.49
CA GLN A 564 17.23 -0.21 -20.12
C GLN A 564 18.08 0.52 -19.06
N ASN A 565 18.62 1.68 -19.42
CA ASN A 565 19.65 2.41 -18.67
C ASN A 565 19.13 3.26 -17.50
N CYS A 566 17.84 3.19 -17.17
CA CYS A 566 17.21 3.90 -16.05
C CYS A 566 16.51 2.97 -15.04
N PHE A 567 16.91 1.69 -14.97
CA PHE A 567 16.31 0.71 -14.06
C PHE A 567 16.97 0.73 -12.67
N PHE A 568 16.26 1.19 -11.64
CA PHE A 568 16.72 1.28 -10.24
C PHE A 568 15.89 0.40 -9.30
N ASN A 569 16.55 -0.32 -8.39
CA ASN A 569 15.93 -1.29 -7.47
C ASN A 569 15.71 -0.68 -6.08
N TYR A 570 14.91 0.40 -6.00
CA TYR A 570 14.52 0.98 -4.71
C TYR A 570 13.21 0.40 -4.20
N GLU A 571 13.03 0.41 -2.88
CA GLU A 571 11.75 0.09 -2.26
C GLU A 571 10.66 1.05 -2.78
N GLY A 572 9.53 0.50 -3.25
CA GLY A 572 8.43 1.28 -3.82
C GLY A 572 8.56 1.65 -5.30
N PHE A 573 9.62 1.21 -6.01
CA PHE A 573 9.73 1.37 -7.47
C PHE A 573 9.11 0.19 -8.22
N ASN A 574 8.23 0.49 -9.18
CA ASN A 574 7.53 -0.49 -10.01
C ASN A 574 7.76 -0.19 -11.49
N TYR A 575 8.21 -1.19 -12.27
CA TYR A 575 8.46 -1.04 -13.71
C TYR A 575 7.45 -1.90 -14.49
N GLY A 576 6.58 -1.27 -15.27
CA GLY A 576 5.66 -1.97 -16.19
C GLY A 576 4.22 -2.20 -15.71
N ALA A 577 3.47 -2.91 -16.54
CA ALA A 577 2.00 -2.83 -16.67
C ALA A 577 1.15 -3.80 -15.82
N CYS A 578 1.73 -4.64 -14.95
CA CYS A 578 0.99 -5.81 -14.41
C CYS A 578 0.97 -5.98 -12.88
N GLY A 579 1.46 -5.03 -12.09
CA GLY A 579 1.28 -5.05 -10.63
C GLY A 579 -0.01 -4.34 -10.18
N PRO A 580 -0.57 -4.66 -9.00
CA PRO A 580 -1.57 -3.79 -8.38
C PRO A 580 -0.93 -2.41 -8.17
N LEU A 581 -1.55 -1.37 -8.74
CA LEU A 581 -1.10 0.01 -8.57
C LEU A 581 -1.05 0.34 -7.06
N PRO A 582 -0.04 1.07 -6.55
CA PRO A 582 0.05 1.39 -5.12
C PRO A 582 -1.20 2.12 -4.62
N ASP A 583 -1.70 1.76 -3.45
CA ASP A 583 -2.69 2.59 -2.77
C ASP A 583 -1.96 3.79 -2.17
N VAL A 584 -2.35 4.99 -2.59
CA VAL A 584 -1.81 6.24 -2.07
C VAL A 584 -2.75 6.70 -0.97
N GLU A 585 -2.31 6.58 0.28
CA GLU A 585 -3.11 6.96 1.44
C GLU A 585 -3.26 8.49 1.47
N PHE A 586 -4.36 8.98 0.90
CA PHE A 586 -4.66 10.41 0.87
C PHE A 586 -5.38 10.83 2.16
N ARG A 587 -4.81 11.79 2.89
CA ARG A 587 -5.38 12.34 4.12
C ARG A 587 -5.70 13.83 3.92
N PRO A 588 -6.95 14.24 3.72
CA PRO A 588 -7.32 15.65 3.81
C PRO A 588 -7.12 16.12 5.26
N THR A 589 -6.75 17.40 5.45
CA THR A 589 -6.86 18.00 6.79
C THR A 589 -8.30 18.40 7.02
N ILE A 590 -9.00 17.57 7.78
CA ILE A 590 -10.31 17.90 8.33
C ILE A 590 -10.06 18.89 9.46
N GLU A 591 -10.56 20.12 9.36
CA GLU A 591 -10.35 21.09 10.43
C GLU A 591 -11.27 20.76 11.61
N TRP A 592 -10.61 20.42 12.72
CA TRP A 592 -11.16 19.81 13.94
C TRP A 592 -12.10 20.71 14.75
N ALA A 593 -12.39 21.93 14.30
CA ALA A 593 -13.26 22.89 15.01
C ALA A 593 -14.68 22.36 15.25
N ALA A 594 -15.11 21.36 14.47
CA ALA A 594 -16.41 20.69 14.54
C ALA A 594 -16.57 19.69 15.70
N LEU A 595 -15.46 19.20 16.28
CA LEU A 595 -15.48 18.19 17.35
C LEU A 595 -15.75 18.80 18.74
N ARG A 596 -16.36 19.98 18.78
CA ARG A 596 -16.87 20.61 20.02
C ARG A 596 -17.93 19.74 20.71
N ASP A 597 -18.67 18.93 19.93
CA ASP A 597 -19.64 17.95 20.46
C ASP A 597 -19.89 16.81 19.45
N VAL A 598 -19.19 15.68 19.60
CA VAL A 598 -19.41 14.43 18.81
C VAL A 598 -20.83 13.88 18.95
N ASN A 599 -21.59 14.31 19.96
CA ASN A 599 -22.97 13.89 20.17
C ASN A 599 -23.97 14.77 19.42
N SER A 600 -23.52 15.87 18.81
CA SER A 600 -24.33 16.64 17.87
C SER A 600 -24.38 15.95 16.50
N GLY A 601 -25.43 16.19 15.72
CA GLY A 601 -25.54 15.54 14.40
C GLY A 601 -24.44 15.91 13.41
N ILE A 602 -23.98 17.17 13.43
CA ILE A 602 -22.87 17.62 12.58
C ILE A 602 -21.52 17.09 13.09
N GLY A 603 -21.34 16.99 14.42
CA GLY A 603 -20.15 16.41 15.03
C GLY A 603 -20.06 14.90 14.78
N ARG A 604 -21.17 14.18 14.85
CA ARG A 604 -21.21 12.75 14.50
C ARG A 604 -20.92 12.52 13.01
N TRP A 605 -21.44 13.37 12.13
CA TRP A 605 -21.11 13.33 10.71
C TRP A 605 -19.61 13.51 10.48
N ALA A 606 -18.99 14.52 11.10
CA ALA A 606 -17.55 14.74 11.03
C ALA A 606 -16.75 13.52 11.52
N TYR A 607 -17.16 12.93 12.65
CA TYR A 607 -16.52 11.75 13.23
C TYR A 607 -16.56 10.54 12.28
N GLU A 608 -17.70 10.25 11.67
CA GLU A 608 -17.84 9.08 10.78
C GLU A 608 -17.07 9.27 9.46
N VAL A 609 -16.97 10.50 8.95
CA VAL A 609 -16.13 10.82 7.78
C VAL A 609 -14.64 10.68 8.13
N ALA A 610 -14.21 11.20 9.28
CA ALA A 610 -12.81 11.13 9.72
C ALA A 610 -12.30 9.69 9.85
N LYS A 611 -13.13 8.76 10.36
CA LYS A 611 -12.78 7.32 10.41
C LYS A 611 -12.39 6.76 9.05
N ARG A 612 -13.09 7.18 7.98
CA ARG A 612 -12.86 6.66 6.63
C ARG A 612 -11.54 7.16 6.03
N PHE A 613 -11.13 8.38 6.36
CA PHE A 613 -9.84 8.94 5.92
C PHE A 613 -8.64 8.48 6.78
N LYS A 614 -8.85 7.62 7.80
CA LYS A 614 -7.82 7.14 8.74
C LYS A 614 -6.94 8.26 9.33
N THR A 615 -7.47 9.48 9.41
CA THR A 615 -6.77 10.61 10.02
C THR A 615 -6.59 10.27 11.50
N VAL A 616 -5.34 10.31 12.00
CA VAL A 616 -5.05 10.12 13.42
C VAL A 616 -5.91 11.11 14.19
N LEU A 617 -6.87 10.59 14.94
CA LEU A 617 -7.69 11.39 15.83
C LEU A 617 -6.78 11.81 17.00
N PRO A 618 -6.46 13.11 17.21
CA PRO A 618 -6.21 13.55 18.57
C PRO A 618 -7.55 13.43 19.26
N VAL A 619 -7.82 12.26 19.84
CA VAL A 619 -9.00 12.05 20.68
C VAL A 619 -8.75 12.85 21.96
N TRP A 620 -9.06 14.13 21.95
CA TRP A 620 -9.54 14.74 23.18
C TRP A 620 -11.00 14.33 23.30
N VAL A 621 -11.26 13.21 23.99
CA VAL A 621 -12.57 13.02 24.61
C VAL A 621 -12.59 14.07 25.71
N PRO A 622 -13.50 15.06 25.70
CA PRO A 622 -13.72 15.81 26.93
C PRO A 622 -14.09 14.79 28.00
N THR A 623 -13.19 14.53 28.94
CA THR A 623 -13.61 13.91 30.18
C THR A 623 -14.65 14.83 30.78
N ARG A 624 -15.79 14.23 31.12
CA ARG A 624 -17.11 14.79 31.45
C ARG A 624 -17.15 15.80 32.62
N SER A 625 -16.02 16.39 33.02
CA SER A 625 -15.84 17.20 34.23
C SER A 625 -15.66 18.71 34.00
N ASP A 626 -15.47 19.18 32.76
CA ASP A 626 -15.18 20.60 32.56
C ASP A 626 -16.48 21.40 32.45
N GLU A 627 -16.97 21.85 33.61
CA GLU A 627 -18.16 22.68 33.85
C GLU A 627 -18.13 24.09 33.22
N THR A 628 -17.37 24.32 32.15
CA THR A 628 -17.32 25.63 31.51
C THR A 628 -17.53 25.52 30.01
N TYR A 629 -18.81 25.58 29.61
CA TYR A 629 -19.20 26.09 28.30
C TYR A 629 -18.77 27.57 28.22
N GLY A 630 -17.52 27.82 27.83
CA GLY A 630 -17.01 29.16 27.60
C GLY A 630 -15.60 29.37 28.11
N LYS A 631 -14.75 29.88 27.19
CA LYS A 631 -13.40 30.41 27.42
C LYS A 631 -12.29 29.38 27.63
N HIS A 632 -11.91 28.70 26.54
CA HIS A 632 -10.49 28.46 26.31
C HIS A 632 -10.08 29.05 24.95
N PRO A 633 -8.99 29.82 24.89
CA PRO A 633 -8.49 30.38 23.64
C PRO A 633 -8.05 29.20 22.78
N PHE A 634 -8.71 29.02 21.63
CA PHE A 634 -8.27 28.06 20.65
C PHE A 634 -6.87 28.47 20.20
N ASN A 635 -5.84 27.77 20.69
CA ASN A 635 -4.64 27.62 19.90
C ASN A 635 -5.08 26.84 18.67
N LEU A 636 -5.27 27.56 17.56
CA LEU A 636 -5.08 27.05 16.22
C LEU A 636 -3.69 26.39 16.25
N HIS A 637 -3.62 25.11 16.61
CA HIS A 637 -2.51 24.32 16.13
C HIS A 637 -2.68 24.35 14.61
N GLU A 638 -1.84 25.14 13.94
CA GLU A 638 -1.42 24.90 12.57
C GLU A 638 -0.89 23.47 12.52
N SER A 639 -1.79 22.48 12.51
CA SER A 639 -1.43 21.09 12.43
C SER A 639 -1.16 20.80 10.97
N ALA A 640 0.13 20.70 10.67
CA ALA A 640 0.75 20.20 9.46
C ALA A 640 0.63 21.11 8.22
N THR A 641 1.68 21.92 8.05
CA THR A 641 2.35 22.17 6.76
C THR A 641 2.07 21.05 5.74
N GLY A 642 1.33 21.36 4.66
CA GLY A 642 1.19 20.47 3.49
C GLY A 642 -0.22 19.97 3.11
N ALA A 643 -1.29 20.31 3.82
CA ALA A 643 -2.64 19.84 3.44
C ALA A 643 -3.38 20.77 2.46
N LYS A 644 -3.68 20.26 1.26
CA LYS A 644 -4.14 21.00 0.07
C LYS A 644 -5.61 21.40 0.02
N CYS A 645 -6.43 20.97 0.98
CA CYS A 645 -7.85 21.32 1.08
C CYS A 645 -8.34 21.08 2.51
N ARG A 646 -9.06 22.06 3.05
CA ARG A 646 -9.59 22.03 4.41
C ARG A 646 -11.08 21.71 4.37
N VAL A 647 -11.51 20.71 5.13
CA VAL A 647 -12.93 20.35 5.26
C VAL A 647 -13.45 20.88 6.58
N VAL A 648 -14.47 21.74 6.55
CA VAL A 648 -15.02 22.43 7.71
C VAL A 648 -16.44 21.95 7.96
N PHE A 649 -16.71 21.44 9.17
CA PHE A 649 -18.05 21.04 9.60
C PHE A 649 -18.54 22.00 10.68
N ASP A 650 -19.52 22.85 10.40
CA ASP A 650 -20.12 23.68 11.44
C ASP A 650 -21.48 24.25 11.04
N ALA A 651 -22.23 24.77 12.01
CA ALA A 651 -23.45 25.52 11.76
C ALA A 651 -23.13 26.90 11.17
N ILE A 652 -24.06 27.44 10.37
CA ILE A 652 -23.85 28.70 9.64
C ILE A 652 -23.34 29.89 10.49
N PRO A 653 -23.84 30.14 11.72
CA PRO A 653 -23.31 31.21 12.56
C PRO A 653 -21.80 31.14 12.77
N ILE A 654 -21.24 29.93 12.87
CA ILE A 654 -19.81 29.70 13.10
C ILE A 654 -19.05 29.66 11.77
N ILE A 655 -19.60 29.02 10.74
CA ILE A 655 -19.02 29.01 9.38
C ILE A 655 -18.72 30.42 8.88
N MET A 656 -19.59 31.39 9.17
CA MET A 656 -19.39 32.79 8.80
C MET A 656 -18.08 33.41 9.32
N ASP A 657 -17.47 32.84 10.36
CA ASP A 657 -16.23 33.31 10.98
C ASP A 657 -15.06 32.32 10.80
N THR A 658 -15.32 31.04 10.51
CA THR A 658 -14.29 29.99 10.44
C THR A 658 -13.91 29.59 9.01
N ALA A 659 -14.86 29.59 8.07
CA ALA A 659 -14.60 29.15 6.69
C ALA A 659 -13.75 30.16 5.91
N ARG A 660 -12.91 29.66 5.02
CA ARG A 660 -11.92 30.38 4.21
C ARG A 660 -12.07 29.99 2.74
N ASP A 661 -11.39 30.76 1.91
CA ASP A 661 -11.32 30.50 0.47
C ASP A 661 -10.73 29.12 0.17
N GLY A 662 -11.39 28.35 -0.68
CA GLY A 662 -10.97 27.02 -1.08
C GLY A 662 -11.33 25.88 -0.12
N ASP A 663 -12.11 26.14 0.95
CA ASP A 663 -12.62 25.09 1.84
C ASP A 663 -13.69 24.21 1.18
N ILE A 664 -13.88 22.99 1.69
CA ILE A 664 -15.12 22.23 1.52
C ILE A 664 -15.96 22.41 2.78
N VAL A 665 -17.15 22.98 2.65
CA VAL A 665 -17.97 23.37 3.82
C VAL A 665 -19.14 22.41 3.98
N ILE A 666 -19.30 21.87 5.18
CA ILE A 666 -20.40 20.98 5.55
C ILE A 666 -21.21 21.71 6.63
N THR A 667 -22.47 22.01 6.32
CA THR A 667 -23.29 22.86 7.18
C THR A 667 -24.78 22.56 7.08
N ILE A 668 -25.59 23.24 7.89
CA ILE A 668 -27.02 23.02 8.05
C ILE A 668 -27.76 24.34 8.31
N TRP A 669 -28.97 24.46 7.78
CA TRP A 669 -29.81 25.65 7.97
C TRP A 669 -31.31 25.32 7.96
N GLU A 670 -32.07 25.99 8.81
CA GLU A 670 -33.47 25.62 9.09
C GLU A 670 -34.49 26.69 8.65
N SER A 671 -34.03 27.86 8.19
CA SER A 671 -34.87 28.98 7.76
C SER A 671 -34.94 29.09 6.23
N SER A 672 -35.95 29.75 5.68
CA SER A 672 -36.18 29.86 4.24
C SER A 672 -35.25 30.84 3.50
N SER A 673 -34.33 31.51 4.20
CA SER A 673 -33.30 32.36 3.57
C SER A 673 -32.03 32.42 4.39
N LEU A 674 -30.89 32.63 3.73
CA LEU A 674 -29.60 32.85 4.38
C LEU A 674 -29.30 34.34 4.66
N PRO A 675 -28.50 34.62 5.70
CA PRO A 675 -27.87 35.92 5.89
C PRO A 675 -26.90 36.25 4.74
N ARG A 676 -26.82 37.52 4.34
CA ARG A 676 -25.88 37.97 3.29
C ARG A 676 -24.42 37.59 3.58
N LYS A 677 -24.00 37.68 4.84
CA LYS A 677 -22.64 37.27 5.26
C LYS A 677 -22.41 35.77 5.03
N ALA A 678 -23.39 34.93 5.37
CA ALA A 678 -23.32 33.48 5.13
C ALA A 678 -23.20 33.17 3.62
N VAL A 679 -24.00 33.82 2.77
CA VAL A 679 -23.91 33.65 1.31
C VAL A 679 -22.52 34.03 0.80
N LYS A 680 -22.00 35.17 1.25
CA LYS A 680 -20.65 35.62 0.88
C LYS A 680 -19.57 34.61 1.30
N THR A 681 -19.64 34.11 2.53
CA THR A 681 -18.68 33.13 3.05
C THR A 681 -18.77 31.78 2.31
N LEU A 682 -19.98 31.25 2.12
CA LEU A 682 -20.17 29.97 1.43
C LEU A 682 -19.70 30.02 -0.03
N ASN A 683 -19.82 31.17 -0.69
CA ASN A 683 -19.33 31.35 -2.07
C ASN A 683 -17.79 31.41 -2.20
N GLN A 684 -17.05 31.39 -1.09
CA GLN A 684 -15.59 31.22 -1.09
C GLN A 684 -15.18 29.74 -0.99
N ALA A 685 -16.12 28.83 -0.69
CA ALA A 685 -15.85 27.41 -0.64
C ALA A 685 -15.71 26.80 -2.05
N ARG A 686 -15.01 25.68 -2.19
CA ARG A 686 -15.03 24.83 -3.40
C ARG A 686 -16.41 24.24 -3.64
N CYS A 687 -17.03 23.77 -2.57
CA CYS A 687 -18.40 23.27 -2.56
C CYS A 687 -18.98 23.31 -1.14
N VAL A 688 -20.31 23.18 -1.06
CA VAL A 688 -21.05 23.08 0.18
C VAL A 688 -21.77 21.72 0.22
N ILE A 689 -21.79 21.06 1.38
CA ILE A 689 -22.53 19.81 1.59
C ILE A 689 -23.56 20.02 2.71
N VAL A 690 -24.78 19.57 2.46
CA VAL A 690 -25.93 19.78 3.35
C VAL A 690 -26.76 18.51 3.55
N PRO A 691 -27.50 18.38 4.65
CA PRO A 691 -28.19 17.14 4.96
C PRO A 691 -29.52 16.93 4.21
N SER A 692 -30.09 17.97 3.61
CA SER A 692 -31.45 17.92 3.04
C SER A 692 -31.58 18.74 1.76
N ASN A 693 -32.56 18.36 0.93
CA ASN A 693 -32.91 19.13 -0.26
C ASN A 693 -33.40 20.52 0.12
N TYR A 694 -34.14 20.65 1.23
CA TYR A 694 -34.54 21.95 1.76
C TYR A 694 -33.32 22.86 2.01
N CYS A 695 -32.29 22.38 2.70
CA CYS A 695 -31.06 23.16 2.91
C CYS A 695 -30.44 23.59 1.58
N ARG A 696 -30.31 22.66 0.63
CA ARG A 696 -29.73 22.92 -0.69
C ARG A 696 -30.52 24.02 -1.41
N ASP A 697 -31.83 23.87 -1.48
CA ASP A 697 -32.70 24.77 -2.22
C ASP A 697 -32.72 26.17 -1.58
N VAL A 698 -32.68 26.27 -0.25
CA VAL A 698 -32.52 27.55 0.46
C VAL A 698 -31.18 28.20 0.15
N MET A 699 -30.08 27.44 0.17
CA MET A 699 -28.76 27.99 -0.13
C MET A 699 -28.68 28.54 -1.55
N VAL A 700 -29.13 27.75 -2.53
CA VAL A 700 -29.14 28.14 -3.93
C VAL A 700 -30.05 29.36 -4.15
N SER A 701 -31.28 29.34 -3.63
CA SER A 701 -32.21 30.48 -3.77
C SER A 701 -31.76 31.73 -3.02
N SER A 702 -30.92 31.59 -1.99
CA SER A 702 -30.30 32.73 -1.28
C SER A 702 -29.07 33.30 -1.99
N GLY A 703 -28.60 32.68 -3.09
CA GLY A 703 -27.48 33.16 -3.90
C GLY A 703 -26.15 32.45 -3.66
N VAL A 704 -26.15 31.23 -3.11
CA VAL A 704 -24.96 30.38 -3.12
C VAL A 704 -24.76 29.82 -4.54
N ILE A 705 -23.63 30.15 -5.17
CA ILE A 705 -23.32 29.85 -6.58
C ILE A 705 -22.35 28.67 -6.74
N VAL A 706 -21.64 28.32 -5.67
CA VAL A 706 -20.76 27.14 -5.65
C VAL A 706 -21.61 25.86 -5.60
N PRO A 707 -21.11 24.69 -6.05
CA PRO A 707 -21.87 23.45 -6.00
C PRO A 707 -22.36 23.10 -4.58
N VAL A 708 -23.66 22.84 -4.44
CA VAL A 708 -24.28 22.44 -3.16
C VAL A 708 -24.76 20.99 -3.25
N HIS A 709 -24.06 20.09 -2.57
CA HIS A 709 -24.34 18.65 -2.53
C HIS A 709 -25.26 18.31 -1.37
N ARG A 710 -26.15 17.34 -1.58
CA ARG A 710 -27.10 16.87 -0.57
C ARG A 710 -26.77 15.44 -0.16
N ILE A 711 -26.62 15.18 1.13
CA ILE A 711 -26.31 13.86 1.70
C ILE A 711 -27.25 13.57 2.87
N ASP A 712 -27.92 12.42 2.85
CA ASP A 712 -28.75 11.99 3.99
C ASP A 712 -27.90 11.72 5.23
N LEU A 713 -28.38 12.07 6.43
CA LEU A 713 -27.72 11.64 7.66
C LEU A 713 -28.19 10.26 8.11
N GLY A 714 -27.26 9.53 8.71
CA GLY A 714 -27.47 8.16 9.15
C GLY A 714 -27.64 7.99 10.65
N ILE A 715 -27.93 6.76 11.05
CA ILE A 715 -27.92 6.31 12.44
C ILE A 715 -26.96 5.13 12.65
N ASN A 716 -26.60 4.86 13.89
CA ASN A 716 -25.94 3.61 14.27
C ASN A 716 -26.99 2.49 14.39
N THR A 717 -27.17 1.70 13.32
CA THR A 717 -28.17 0.61 13.29
C THR A 717 -27.82 -0.57 14.19
N GLY A 718 -26.57 -0.66 14.68
CA GLY A 718 -26.17 -1.68 15.66
C GLY A 718 -26.72 -1.38 17.05
N LEU A 719 -26.75 -0.10 17.42
CA LEU A 719 -27.26 0.45 18.67
C LEU A 719 -28.77 0.73 18.59
N HIS A 720 -29.19 1.53 17.61
CA HIS A 720 -30.58 1.93 17.42
C HIS A 720 -31.34 0.88 16.64
N LYS A 721 -31.96 -0.02 17.39
CA LYS A 721 -32.81 -1.09 16.88
C LYS A 721 -33.81 -1.49 17.94
N ARG A 722 -35.01 -1.84 17.50
CA ARG A 722 -36.04 -2.41 18.37
C ARG A 722 -35.50 -3.65 19.10
N LYS A 723 -35.45 -3.62 20.43
CA LYS A 723 -35.04 -4.80 21.24
C LYS A 723 -36.18 -5.81 21.41
N LYS A 724 -37.43 -5.34 21.52
CA LYS A 724 -38.62 -6.20 21.78
C LYS A 724 -39.84 -5.71 21.00
N PRO A 725 -40.78 -6.60 20.64
CA PRO A 725 -42.07 -6.19 20.10
C PRO A 725 -42.78 -5.24 21.08
N ARG A 726 -43.11 -4.04 20.61
CA ARG A 726 -43.77 -3.01 21.40
C ARG A 726 -45.27 -3.31 21.47
N LYS A 727 -45.80 -3.46 22.68
CA LYS A 727 -47.25 -3.56 22.91
C LYS A 727 -47.82 -2.14 22.92
N PHE A 728 -48.83 -1.90 22.08
CA PHE A 728 -49.59 -0.66 22.13
C PHE A 728 -50.68 -0.77 23.19
N GLY A 729 -50.69 0.15 24.16
CA GLY A 729 -51.64 0.09 25.26
C GLY A 729 -51.53 1.27 26.20
N ILE A 730 -52.35 1.26 27.24
CA ILE A 730 -52.46 2.31 28.24
C ILE A 730 -51.44 2.07 29.38
N PRO A 731 -50.68 3.09 29.82
CA PRO A 731 -50.68 4.45 29.30
C PRO A 731 -49.95 4.56 27.94
N ILE A 732 -50.48 5.39 27.06
CA ILE A 732 -49.81 5.73 25.80
C ILE A 732 -48.67 6.70 26.11
N VAL A 733 -47.45 6.24 25.86
CA VAL A 733 -46.21 6.97 26.16
C VAL A 733 -45.76 7.82 24.97
N TYR A 734 -45.67 9.13 25.17
CA TYR A 734 -45.13 10.12 24.23
C TYR A 734 -43.79 10.62 24.75
N GLY A 735 -42.84 10.92 23.86
CA GLY A 735 -41.55 11.49 24.25
C GLY A 735 -41.18 12.73 23.45
N CYS A 736 -40.37 13.61 24.03
CA CYS A 736 -39.69 14.69 23.33
C CYS A 736 -38.31 14.94 23.96
N ALA A 737 -37.30 15.26 23.15
CA ALA A 737 -35.92 15.45 23.60
C ALA A 737 -35.30 16.75 23.09
N MET A 738 -34.61 17.49 23.96
CA MET A 738 -33.91 18.74 23.62
C MET A 738 -32.86 19.14 24.66
N ARG A 739 -31.97 20.08 24.30
CA ARG A 739 -31.19 20.83 25.30
C ARG A 739 -32.13 21.80 26.02
N MET A 740 -31.94 22.00 27.32
CA MET A 740 -32.85 22.81 28.16
C MET A 740 -32.48 24.29 28.21
N SER A 741 -31.54 24.77 27.40
CA SER A 741 -31.33 26.21 27.23
C SER A 741 -32.59 26.89 26.66
N GLU A 742 -32.88 28.11 27.11
CA GLU A 742 -34.09 28.85 26.72
C GLU A 742 -34.29 28.92 25.19
N PRO A 743 -33.25 29.21 24.37
CA PRO A 743 -33.44 29.25 22.93
C PRO A 743 -33.73 27.87 22.31
N SER A 744 -33.17 26.81 22.87
CA SER A 744 -33.43 25.44 22.43
C SER A 744 -34.87 25.03 22.75
N GLN A 745 -35.37 25.37 23.94
CA GLN A 745 -36.77 25.13 24.31
C GLN A 745 -37.75 25.86 23.40
N ARG A 746 -37.47 27.13 23.06
CA ARG A 746 -38.27 27.90 22.08
C ARG A 746 -38.24 27.25 20.71
N ARG A 747 -37.04 26.97 20.18
CA ARG A 747 -36.87 26.33 18.85
C ARG A 747 -37.58 24.97 18.78
N LYS A 748 -37.53 24.20 19.87
CA LYS A 748 -38.14 22.86 19.98
C LYS A 748 -39.61 22.88 20.42
N MET A 749 -40.17 24.06 20.64
CA MET A 749 -41.59 24.26 20.92
C MET A 749 -42.07 23.52 22.19
N LEU A 750 -41.23 23.42 23.22
CA LEU A 750 -41.52 22.62 24.42
C LEU A 750 -42.81 23.07 25.12
N LYS A 751 -43.02 24.39 25.23
CA LYS A 751 -44.24 24.97 25.81
C LYS A 751 -45.49 24.51 25.06
N GLN A 752 -45.46 24.55 23.73
CA GLN A 752 -46.57 24.15 22.88
C GLN A 752 -46.86 22.65 22.99
N ILE A 753 -45.82 21.81 23.13
CA ILE A 753 -45.97 20.37 23.38
C ILE A 753 -46.69 20.13 24.71
N ILE A 754 -46.24 20.77 25.80
CA ILE A 754 -46.84 20.61 27.13
C ILE A 754 -48.30 21.08 27.14
N GLU A 755 -48.58 22.27 26.60
CA GLU A 755 -49.94 22.82 26.55
C GLU A 755 -50.89 21.96 25.71
N ALA A 756 -50.43 21.47 24.56
CA ALA A 756 -51.23 20.60 23.71
C ALA A 756 -51.49 19.25 24.39
N PHE A 757 -50.49 18.70 25.08
CA PHE A 757 -50.61 17.44 25.81
C PHE A 757 -51.62 17.53 26.95
N VAL A 758 -51.58 18.61 27.77
CA VAL A 758 -52.56 18.84 28.85
C VAL A 758 -53.98 18.96 28.29
N LYS A 759 -54.16 19.67 27.16
CA LYS A 759 -55.46 19.83 26.49
C LYS A 759 -55.97 18.54 25.85
N ALA A 760 -55.08 17.71 25.32
CA ALA A 760 -55.43 16.40 24.74
C ALA A 760 -55.83 15.41 25.84
N PHE A 761 -55.10 15.40 26.97
CA PHE A 761 -55.22 14.44 28.05
C PHE A 761 -55.40 15.14 29.42
N PRO A 762 -56.60 15.64 29.74
CA PRO A 762 -56.83 16.45 30.94
C PRO A 762 -56.74 15.67 32.25
N LYS A 763 -56.89 14.34 32.22
CA LYS A 763 -56.84 13.45 33.39
C LYS A 763 -55.68 12.44 33.29
N PRO A 764 -55.03 12.08 34.40
CA PRO A 764 -54.05 11.00 34.43
C PRO A 764 -54.64 9.64 34.02
N GLY A 765 -53.77 8.72 33.59
CA GLY A 765 -54.10 7.31 33.33
C GLY A 765 -54.05 6.91 31.85
N LEU A 766 -54.54 7.76 30.93
CA LEU A 766 -54.61 7.41 29.50
C LEU A 766 -53.25 7.56 28.78
N ALA A 767 -52.50 8.61 29.10
CA ALA A 767 -51.28 8.98 28.41
C ALA A 767 -50.23 9.54 29.36
N GLN A 768 -48.96 9.41 28.97
CA GLN A 768 -47.80 9.95 29.66
C GLN A 768 -46.88 10.66 28.66
N LEU A 769 -46.38 11.85 29.02
CA LEU A 769 -45.36 12.59 28.29
C LEU A 769 -44.03 12.49 29.05
N GLN A 770 -43.03 11.91 28.40
CA GLN A 770 -41.66 11.84 28.88
C GLN A 770 -40.84 12.96 28.23
N ILE A 771 -40.36 13.90 29.04
CA ILE A 771 -39.57 15.05 28.59
C ILE A 771 -38.12 14.79 28.97
N LYS A 772 -37.29 14.52 27.96
CA LYS A 772 -35.85 14.33 28.14
C LYS A 772 -35.11 15.63 27.82
N GLY A 773 -34.30 16.09 28.76
CA GLY A 773 -33.38 17.18 28.53
C GLY A 773 -32.28 17.26 29.56
N TYR A 774 -31.37 18.19 29.35
CA TYR A 774 -30.24 18.45 30.23
C TYR A 774 -29.77 19.88 30.03
N ASP A 775 -29.02 20.41 31.00
CA ASP A 775 -28.28 21.68 30.89
C ASP A 775 -29.18 22.89 30.57
N GLY A 776 -29.98 23.31 31.56
CA GLY A 776 -30.78 24.54 31.50
C GLY A 776 -31.99 24.54 32.44
N PRO A 777 -32.71 25.68 32.51
CA PRO A 777 -33.87 25.84 33.37
C PRO A 777 -35.01 24.91 32.91
N TRP A 778 -35.63 24.22 33.86
CA TRP A 778 -36.74 23.30 33.57
C TRP A 778 -38.08 24.06 33.58
N PRO A 779 -39.03 23.74 32.69
CA PRO A 779 -40.37 24.34 32.74
C PRO A 779 -41.17 23.83 33.94
N ASP A 780 -42.13 24.63 34.41
CA ASP A 780 -43.10 24.20 35.40
C ASP A 780 -44.02 23.13 34.80
N LEU A 781 -43.94 21.92 35.33
CA LEU A 781 -44.79 20.79 34.94
C LEU A 781 -45.87 20.54 35.99
N PRO A 782 -47.08 20.15 35.59
CA PRO A 782 -48.07 19.63 36.53
C PRO A 782 -47.50 18.46 37.34
N ASN A 783 -47.65 18.51 38.67
CA ASN A 783 -47.16 17.46 39.57
C ASN A 783 -48.13 16.25 39.60
N ASP A 784 -48.22 15.52 38.49
CA ASP A 784 -48.99 14.29 38.38
C ASP A 784 -48.34 13.27 37.43
N SER A 785 -48.86 12.04 37.41
CA SER A 785 -48.27 10.89 36.72
C SER A 785 -48.28 10.97 35.18
N ARG A 786 -48.89 12.02 34.60
CA ARG A 786 -48.82 12.28 33.16
C ARG A 786 -47.45 12.74 32.71
N PHE A 787 -46.60 13.26 33.59
CA PHE A 787 -45.30 13.82 33.21
C PHE A 787 -44.15 13.02 33.82
N VAL A 788 -43.17 12.68 32.99
CA VAL A 788 -41.89 12.12 33.42
C VAL A 788 -40.79 13.05 32.96
N ALA A 789 -40.12 13.70 33.90
CA ALA A 789 -38.98 14.56 33.63
C ALA A 789 -37.69 13.76 33.74
N ILE A 790 -36.91 13.71 32.65
CA ILE A 790 -35.56 13.14 32.63
C ILE A 790 -34.60 14.31 32.44
N ASN A 791 -34.21 14.95 33.55
CA ASN A 791 -33.32 16.12 33.56
C ASN A 791 -31.86 15.71 33.82
N ARG A 792 -31.32 14.89 32.93
CA ARG A 792 -29.93 14.45 32.98
C ARG A 792 -29.45 14.04 31.59
N TYR A 793 -28.15 13.96 31.44
CA TYR A 793 -27.56 13.29 30.30
C TYR A 793 -27.89 11.79 30.35
N LEU A 794 -28.23 11.21 29.19
CA LEU A 794 -28.41 9.77 28.99
C LEU A 794 -27.28 9.28 28.07
N THR A 795 -26.64 8.14 28.37
CA THR A 795 -25.71 7.49 27.42
C THR A 795 -26.45 7.07 26.16
N ASP A 796 -25.70 6.70 25.12
CA ASP A 796 -26.24 6.19 23.86
C ASP A 796 -27.14 4.96 24.07
N GLU A 797 -26.75 4.06 24.99
CA GLU A 797 -27.54 2.88 25.39
C GLU A 797 -28.78 3.27 26.19
N GLU A 798 -28.67 4.22 27.13
CA GLU A 798 -29.81 4.73 27.90
C GLU A 798 -30.81 5.48 27.00
N MET A 799 -30.32 6.23 26.01
CA MET A 799 -31.15 6.87 24.98
C MET A 799 -31.89 5.83 24.15
N ALA A 800 -31.21 4.77 23.73
CA ALA A 800 -31.83 3.65 23.01
C ALA A 800 -32.92 2.94 23.84
N GLU A 801 -32.67 2.75 25.14
CA GLU A 801 -33.67 2.20 26.08
C GLU A 801 -34.84 3.15 26.31
N TRP A 802 -34.57 4.45 26.39
CA TRP A 802 -35.60 5.46 26.48
C TRP A 802 -36.49 5.44 25.23
N TYR A 803 -35.92 5.41 24.02
CA TYR A 803 -36.70 5.25 22.79
C TYR A 803 -37.53 3.96 22.78
N ASP A 804 -36.98 2.84 23.26
CA ASP A 804 -37.71 1.58 23.44
C ASP A 804 -38.90 1.70 24.42
N SER A 805 -38.99 2.75 25.23
CA SER A 805 -40.14 3.02 26.11
C SER A 805 -41.27 3.85 25.47
N LEU A 806 -41.02 4.53 24.34
CA LEU A 806 -41.95 5.50 23.74
C LEU A 806 -42.85 4.90 22.65
N HIS A 807 -44.15 5.18 22.64
CA HIS A 807 -44.99 4.88 21.48
C HIS A 807 -44.85 5.94 20.39
N PHE A 808 -44.79 7.21 20.80
CA PHE A 808 -44.69 8.35 19.89
C PHE A 808 -43.54 9.27 20.28
N ILE A 809 -42.88 9.86 19.28
CA ILE A 809 -41.93 10.96 19.46
C ILE A 809 -42.56 12.25 18.92
N VAL A 810 -42.61 13.30 19.74
CA VAL A 810 -43.29 14.56 19.42
C VAL A 810 -42.24 15.64 19.13
N ASN A 811 -42.13 16.03 17.86
CA ASN A 811 -41.25 17.12 17.40
C ASN A 811 -42.02 18.01 16.40
N PRO A 812 -42.82 18.97 16.87
CA PRO A 812 -43.60 19.88 16.04
C PRO A 812 -42.77 21.10 15.59
N ALA A 813 -41.44 20.97 15.59
CA ALA A 813 -40.48 22.03 15.30
C ALA A 813 -39.77 21.79 13.97
N PRO A 814 -39.40 22.86 13.24
CA PRO A 814 -38.55 22.73 12.05
C PRO A 814 -37.16 22.24 12.45
N GLY A 815 -36.50 21.58 11.52
CA GLY A 815 -35.16 21.07 11.73
C GLY A 815 -34.44 20.82 10.41
N GLY A 816 -33.11 20.91 10.44
CA GLY A 816 -32.31 20.66 9.25
C GLY A 816 -32.21 19.17 8.88
N TRP A 817 -32.32 18.28 9.88
CA TRP A 817 -32.49 16.83 9.72
C TRP A 817 -33.31 16.22 10.86
N GLU A 818 -32.91 16.41 12.13
CA GLU A 818 -33.57 15.84 13.34
C GLU A 818 -33.26 14.37 13.64
N LEU A 819 -31.99 14.09 13.94
CA LEU A 819 -31.51 12.73 14.26
C LEU A 819 -32.32 12.03 15.35
N HIS A 820 -32.70 12.71 16.43
CA HIS A 820 -33.45 12.09 17.53
C HIS A 820 -34.80 11.49 17.09
N VAL A 821 -35.45 12.06 16.06
CA VAL A 821 -36.70 11.52 15.50
C VAL A 821 -36.39 10.25 14.72
N GLN A 822 -35.36 10.28 13.87
CA GLN A 822 -34.93 9.13 13.08
C GLN A 822 -34.43 7.96 13.95
N GLU A 823 -33.66 8.25 15.00
CA GLU A 823 -33.22 7.26 15.98
C GLU A 823 -34.42 6.61 16.67
N ALA A 824 -35.38 7.41 17.17
CA ALA A 824 -36.61 6.89 17.75
C ALA A 824 -37.38 6.00 16.76
N MET A 825 -37.48 6.41 15.49
CA MET A 825 -38.12 5.59 14.45
C MET A 825 -37.46 4.22 14.29
N ALA A 826 -36.14 4.10 14.43
CA ALA A 826 -35.44 2.80 14.37
C ALA A 826 -35.79 1.86 15.54
N HIS A 827 -36.32 2.40 16.63
CA HIS A 827 -36.94 1.65 17.74
C HIS A 827 -38.45 1.39 17.54
N GLY A 828 -38.97 1.68 16.34
CA GLY A 828 -40.38 1.56 16.01
C GLY A 828 -41.27 2.62 16.66
N VAL A 829 -40.70 3.73 17.12
CA VAL A 829 -41.46 4.86 17.67
C VAL A 829 -42.09 5.64 16.51
N VAL A 830 -43.38 5.95 16.60
CA VAL A 830 -44.10 6.64 15.53
C VAL A 830 -43.94 8.17 15.69
N PRO A 831 -43.48 8.89 14.65
CA PRO A 831 -43.26 10.33 14.77
C PRO A 831 -44.57 11.13 14.66
N ILE A 832 -44.72 12.10 15.56
CA ILE A 832 -45.65 13.23 15.47
C ILE A 832 -44.81 14.46 15.14
N ALA A 833 -44.85 14.88 13.88
CA ALA A 833 -43.91 15.84 13.33
C ALA A 833 -44.61 16.88 12.44
N ILE A 834 -43.86 17.89 11.97
CA ILE A 834 -44.32 18.75 10.88
C ILE A 834 -43.73 18.27 9.54
N ASN A 835 -44.52 18.33 8.48
CA ASN A 835 -44.06 18.01 7.12
C ASN A 835 -43.29 19.23 6.54
N TYR A 836 -42.12 19.53 7.09
CA TYR A 836 -41.32 20.72 6.76
C TYR A 836 -39.82 20.45 6.87
N ALA A 837 -39.02 21.11 6.02
CA ALA A 837 -37.55 21.03 5.99
C ALA A 837 -36.99 19.59 6.05
N GLY A 838 -35.97 19.34 6.86
CA GLY A 838 -35.25 18.06 6.91
C GLY A 838 -36.08 16.86 7.33
N LEU A 839 -37.16 17.07 8.10
CA LEU A 839 -38.06 15.98 8.50
C LEU A 839 -38.72 15.29 7.29
N ARG A 840 -38.89 16.01 6.17
CA ARG A 840 -39.48 15.47 4.93
C ARG A 840 -38.60 14.44 4.24
N GLU A 841 -37.31 14.40 4.57
CA GLU A 841 -36.35 13.53 3.89
C GLU A 841 -36.50 12.07 4.32
N PHE A 842 -36.98 11.82 5.54
CA PHE A 842 -37.12 10.46 6.10
C PHE A 842 -38.45 10.16 6.79
N THR A 843 -39.42 11.10 6.78
CA THR A 843 -40.79 10.83 7.25
C THR A 843 -41.78 10.88 6.10
N ASP A 844 -42.88 10.11 6.19
CA ASP A 844 -44.01 10.17 5.28
C ASP A 844 -45.36 9.97 6.00
N ASP A 845 -46.46 10.28 5.32
CA ASP A 845 -47.84 10.20 5.84
C ASP A 845 -48.36 8.76 6.03
N SER A 846 -47.70 7.77 5.44
CA SER A 846 -48.07 6.36 5.58
C SER A 846 -47.82 5.83 7.00
N PHE A 847 -46.90 6.45 7.75
CA PHE A 847 -46.60 6.12 9.15
C PHE A 847 -46.60 7.31 10.11
N ALA A 848 -46.11 8.49 9.72
CA ALA A 848 -46.04 9.66 10.59
C ALA A 848 -47.42 10.32 10.78
N PHE A 849 -47.56 11.07 11.87
CA PHE A 849 -48.67 11.98 12.08
C PHE A 849 -48.20 13.42 11.90
N TYR A 850 -48.65 14.05 10.82
CA TYR A 850 -48.27 15.43 10.53
C TYR A 850 -49.16 16.46 11.20
N VAL A 851 -48.52 17.43 11.85
CA VAL A 851 -49.14 18.62 12.39
C VAL A 851 -49.15 19.70 11.31
N LYS A 852 -50.32 20.33 11.10
CA LYS A 852 -50.43 21.50 10.22
C LYS A 852 -49.52 22.61 10.71
N HIS A 853 -49.00 23.41 9.79
CA HIS A 853 -48.13 24.52 10.12
C HIS A 853 -48.41 25.71 9.21
N SER A 854 -47.93 26.87 9.63
CA SER A 854 -47.85 28.09 8.82
C SER A 854 -46.42 28.61 8.83
N GLU A 855 -45.99 29.29 7.76
CA GLU A 855 -44.69 29.94 7.76
C GLU A 855 -44.78 31.29 8.47
N VAL A 856 -43.97 31.46 9.52
CA VAL A 856 -43.83 32.73 10.24
C VAL A 856 -42.39 33.21 10.13
N LEU A 857 -42.15 34.50 10.37
CA LEU A 857 -40.78 35.01 10.44
C LEU A 857 -40.01 34.31 11.55
N ARG A 858 -38.74 34.01 11.28
CA ARG A 858 -37.84 33.44 12.28
C ARG A 858 -37.61 34.46 13.39
N ASP A 859 -37.90 34.08 14.63
CA ASP A 859 -37.72 34.92 15.80
C ASP A 859 -37.04 34.13 16.94
N ASP A 860 -35.76 33.83 16.74
CA ASP A 860 -34.87 33.33 17.79
C ASP A 860 -33.66 34.25 17.92
N ASP A 861 -33.11 34.36 19.13
CA ASP A 861 -31.99 35.27 19.44
C ASP A 861 -30.61 34.63 19.20
N VAL A 862 -30.58 33.39 18.72
CA VAL A 862 -29.35 32.58 18.58
C VAL A 862 -28.83 32.57 17.15
N HIS A 863 -29.70 32.82 16.18
CA HIS A 863 -29.34 32.88 14.77
C HIS A 863 -29.70 34.25 14.17
N PRO A 864 -29.03 34.65 13.09
CA PRO A 864 -29.44 35.83 12.34
C PRO A 864 -30.93 35.76 11.96
N LYS A 865 -31.68 36.83 12.27
CA LYS A 865 -33.13 36.96 12.01
C LYS A 865 -33.41 37.12 10.51
N THR A 866 -33.23 36.05 9.75
CA THR A 866 -33.46 36.01 8.30
C THR A 866 -34.36 34.85 7.93
N GLY A 867 -35.38 35.13 7.11
CA GLY A 867 -36.27 34.12 6.52
C GLY A 867 -37.42 33.71 7.43
N LYS A 868 -38.10 32.65 7.02
CA LYS A 868 -39.26 32.06 7.68
C LYS A 868 -38.99 30.65 8.15
N TRP A 869 -39.76 30.21 9.13
CA TRP A 869 -39.78 28.84 9.64
C TRP A 869 -41.22 28.38 9.87
N ALA A 870 -41.41 27.07 9.96
CA ALA A 870 -42.73 26.49 10.20
C ALA A 870 -43.13 26.62 11.68
N ALA A 871 -44.22 27.33 11.95
CA ALA A 871 -44.90 27.36 13.24
C ALA A 871 -46.06 26.35 13.24
N PRO A 872 -46.10 25.40 14.19
CA PRO A 872 -47.15 24.40 14.26
C PRO A 872 -48.50 25.01 14.66
N ASP A 873 -49.59 24.48 14.09
CA ASP A 873 -50.95 24.78 14.53
C ASP A 873 -51.23 24.08 15.87
N ALA A 874 -51.37 24.88 16.92
CA ALA A 874 -51.57 24.36 18.28
C ALA A 874 -52.88 23.57 18.43
N GLY A 875 -53.95 23.96 17.75
CA GLY A 875 -55.22 23.23 17.77
C GLY A 875 -55.12 21.89 17.06
N HIS A 876 -54.42 21.86 15.94
CA HIS A 876 -54.17 20.63 15.20
C HIS A 876 -53.23 19.69 15.94
N LEU A 877 -52.24 20.20 16.69
CA LEU A 877 -51.40 19.35 17.55
C LEU A 877 -52.25 18.64 18.62
N VAL A 878 -53.20 19.33 19.25
CA VAL A 878 -54.17 18.71 20.18
C VAL A 878 -55.02 17.65 19.48
N TYR A 879 -55.51 17.96 18.27
CA TYR A 879 -56.29 17.01 17.47
C TYR A 879 -55.49 15.74 17.15
N VAL A 880 -54.24 15.89 16.69
CA VAL A 880 -53.35 14.77 16.36
C VAL A 880 -53.06 13.90 17.58
N LEU A 881 -52.77 14.51 18.74
CA LEU A 881 -52.56 13.77 19.99
C LEU A 881 -53.80 12.97 20.42
N ARG A 882 -55.01 13.50 20.21
CA ARG A 882 -56.25 12.75 20.48
C ARG A 882 -56.44 11.61 19.48
N ALA A 883 -56.21 11.88 18.19
CA ALA A 883 -56.31 10.86 17.15
C ALA A 883 -55.35 9.68 17.38
N THR A 884 -54.15 9.92 17.91
CA THR A 884 -53.22 8.83 18.25
C THR A 884 -53.70 7.95 19.41
N ALA A 885 -54.56 8.47 20.30
CA ALA A 885 -55.16 7.70 21.38
C ALA A 885 -56.35 6.83 20.94
N GLU A 886 -56.93 7.12 19.77
CA GLU A 886 -58.04 6.37 19.17
C GLU A 886 -57.55 5.29 18.19
N LEU A 887 -56.23 5.08 18.06
CA LEU A 887 -55.67 4.10 17.14
C LEU A 887 -55.96 2.66 17.56
N GLU A 888 -56.37 1.86 16.59
CA GLU A 888 -56.37 0.40 16.72
C GLU A 888 -54.93 -0.13 16.84
N ALA A 889 -54.72 -1.12 17.71
CA ALA A 889 -53.40 -1.70 17.95
C ALA A 889 -52.73 -2.23 16.67
N LYS A 890 -53.53 -2.73 15.72
CA LYS A 890 -53.05 -3.20 14.42
C LYS A 890 -52.54 -2.06 13.55
N GLU A 891 -53.23 -0.92 13.53
CA GLU A 891 -52.80 0.25 12.76
C GLU A 891 -51.54 0.87 13.35
N TYR A 892 -51.46 0.99 14.69
CA TYR A 892 -50.23 1.39 15.36
C TYR A 892 -49.06 0.48 14.98
N THR A 893 -49.28 -0.85 15.04
CA THR A 893 -48.24 -1.84 14.71
C THR A 893 -47.76 -1.67 13.27
N ARG A 894 -48.68 -1.46 12.32
CA ARG A 894 -48.34 -1.20 10.92
C ARG A 894 -47.43 0.03 10.80
N ARG A 895 -47.84 1.17 11.36
CA ARG A 895 -47.07 2.42 11.32
C ARG A 895 -45.70 2.28 11.99
N SER A 896 -45.65 1.62 13.14
CA SER A 896 -44.43 1.35 13.91
C SER A 896 -43.41 0.54 13.11
N LEU A 897 -43.85 -0.53 12.44
CA LEU A 897 -42.97 -1.36 11.60
C LEU A 897 -42.51 -0.62 10.34
N THR A 898 -43.39 0.18 9.73
CA THR A 898 -43.02 1.01 8.57
C THR A 898 -41.98 2.07 8.95
N ALA A 899 -42.17 2.78 10.05
CA ALA A 899 -41.23 3.78 10.55
C ALA A 899 -39.84 3.17 10.82
N GLU A 900 -39.79 2.01 11.46
CA GLU A 900 -38.53 1.27 11.69
C GLU A 900 -37.84 0.89 10.39
N SER A 901 -38.59 0.29 9.45
CA SER A 901 -38.04 -0.12 8.16
C SER A 901 -37.49 1.08 7.37
N TYR A 902 -38.13 2.24 7.47
CA TYR A 902 -37.71 3.45 6.77
C TYR A 902 -36.43 4.04 7.38
N ALA A 903 -36.39 4.21 8.71
CA ALA A 903 -35.25 4.80 9.42
C ALA A 903 -33.94 4.02 9.21
N ARG A 904 -34.03 2.67 9.15
CA ARG A 904 -32.86 1.79 9.00
C ARG A 904 -32.18 1.84 7.62
N ARG A 905 -32.78 2.51 6.63
CA ARG A 905 -32.18 2.71 5.28
C ARG A 905 -31.05 3.75 5.28
N PHE A 906 -30.99 4.55 6.33
CA PHE A 906 -30.09 5.67 6.48
C PHE A 906 -29.00 5.32 7.49
N THR A 907 -27.78 5.08 7.01
CA THR A 907 -26.67 4.62 7.86
C THR A 907 -25.52 5.62 7.84
N TRP A 908 -24.79 5.68 8.95
CA TRP A 908 -23.58 6.50 9.02
C TRP A 908 -22.52 6.05 8.00
N ASP A 909 -22.43 4.75 7.72
CA ASP A 909 -21.54 4.22 6.68
C ASP A 909 -21.84 4.81 5.30
N ARG A 910 -23.13 4.87 4.92
CA ARG A 910 -23.56 5.45 3.64
C ARG A 910 -23.31 6.96 3.62
N THR A 911 -23.66 7.64 4.71
CA THR A 911 -23.44 9.09 4.88
C THR A 911 -21.97 9.43 4.67
N ALA A 912 -21.09 8.72 5.38
CA ALA A 912 -19.65 8.96 5.36
C ALA A 912 -19.03 8.58 4.01
N ALA A 913 -19.44 7.47 3.39
CA ALA A 913 -18.94 7.08 2.06
C ALA A 913 -19.30 8.12 0.98
N MET A 914 -20.56 8.56 0.93
CA MET A 914 -20.98 9.59 -0.04
C MET A 914 -20.27 10.93 0.20
N THR A 915 -20.01 11.27 1.47
CA THR A 915 -19.28 12.50 1.82
C THR A 915 -17.82 12.39 1.41
N GLU A 916 -17.19 11.24 1.62
CA GLU A 916 -15.83 10.94 1.16
C GLU A 916 -15.71 11.07 -0.37
N ASP A 917 -16.66 10.51 -1.12
CA ASP A 917 -16.67 10.59 -2.59
C ASP A 917 -16.77 12.04 -3.08
N ILE A 918 -17.64 12.85 -2.46
CA ILE A 918 -17.75 14.27 -2.79
C ILE A 918 -16.48 15.01 -2.40
N ILE A 919 -15.92 14.78 -1.21
CA ILE A 919 -14.66 15.41 -0.81
C ILE A 919 -13.57 15.10 -1.86
N LYS A 920 -13.40 13.82 -2.23
CA LYS A 920 -12.45 13.35 -3.26
C LYS A 920 -12.65 13.99 -4.64
N ALA A 921 -13.88 14.34 -5.01
CA ALA A 921 -14.16 14.99 -6.29
C ALA A 921 -13.74 16.48 -6.34
N TYR A 922 -13.53 17.12 -5.19
CA TYR A 922 -13.14 18.53 -5.06
C TYR A 922 -11.73 18.72 -4.48
N LEU A 923 -11.03 17.62 -4.23
CA LEU A 923 -9.59 17.57 -4.01
C LEU A 923 -8.86 17.66 -5.35
#